data_AF-A0A812MCL7-F1
#
_entry.id   AF-A0A812MCL7-F1
#
_cell.length_a   1.000
_cell.length_b   1.000
_cell.length_c   1.000
_cell.angle_alpha   90.00
_cell.angle_beta   90.00
_cell.angle_gamma   90.00
#
_symmetry.space_group_name_H-M   'P 1'
#
loop_
_entity.id
_entity.type
_entity.pdbx_description
1 polymer ?
#
loop_
_entity_poly.entity_id
_entity_poly.type
_entity_poly.pdbx_seq_one_letter_code
_entity_poly.pdbx_strand_id
1 'polypeptide(L)'
;MQLLAQVPGVQFPADFCMHMADVKPVGYHDQPICEASDAGGNAAYLVDGKAGNTNFPHGNIKVLATAGEVDRMTGSMLTGVPDGLGAYLKDAKTVRLIYQSEAYGQLVPYNPESFPWMVNNNTASFTGSHIHYIDYDRSMLATFMDDGAPSMAQGMVKGAGNAVTRSYNLKREPVGPRNRAGDGLQATTSNVHESNVDVNGGYIVGNPAKAPTKADWLMQSLCSAHLEVKHQWGDGKGVEDDLFITNEEWIVYPRFSMPIGLPVHVLDLATGNLWATDYVAWVPSGYNGAFGLDNSAAVLAARNSLYTRTDGNPYVWPRDVVPTKLYIGKKNTDKDGNADTTDFLARNGFEYGALYGFAVNCNMVTTRDEWHKTASPGNTVSGAFYKLRWQAVRGMVQGFEHDGSWEFQDAPQGAPAGWCFWNSAGNDASGAKTEHVSPDPRGGHRVLQGSTAGYFGIYEFSELPSLLQSSGSTMPNFIPATYTVYQPESDVADLIELGGAGVRADGNDQTKMRDSSRDKSTFEDVDGMEWIAAANGEDYFVIHEDGGNWYGERKFLAKVGIPMKYYFVAQSGGRQNSRELAGVSSVAGVHGGAGSHEFSGAFDLSGLLRKDASGNFELQVGDVNGKKRQLEAATPINEKTIAVNLQAHTNRAGFADVFKSDRVAQVLAYKPNVPA
;
A
#
# COMPACT_ATOMS: atom_id res chain seq x y z
N MET A 1 -20.98 -25.52 8.79
CA MET A 1 -22.22 -25.53 7.99
C MET A 1 -23.48 -25.23 8.80
N GLN A 2 -23.73 -25.84 9.98
CA GLN A 2 -24.77 -25.33 10.91
C GLN A 2 -24.38 -24.05 11.67
N LEU A 3 -23.08 -23.72 11.74
CA LEU A 3 -22.58 -22.56 12.51
C LEU A 3 -22.85 -21.17 11.88
N LEU A 4 -22.79 -21.01 10.55
CA LEU A 4 -22.92 -19.68 9.93
C LEU A 4 -24.34 -19.11 10.01
N ALA A 5 -25.36 -19.97 10.07
CA ALA A 5 -26.76 -19.57 10.30
C ALA A 5 -27.08 -19.26 11.78
N GLN A 6 -26.12 -19.43 12.68
CA GLN A 6 -26.27 -19.24 14.13
C GLN A 6 -25.50 -18.02 14.66
N VAL A 7 -24.73 -17.30 13.81
CA VAL A 7 -24.05 -16.07 14.20
C VAL A 7 -25.08 -14.94 14.27
N PRO A 8 -25.40 -14.39 15.46
CA PRO A 8 -26.39 -13.33 15.57
C PRO A 8 -25.94 -12.08 14.81
N GLY A 9 -26.75 -11.61 13.86
CA GLY A 9 -26.51 -10.38 13.10
C GLY A 9 -25.87 -10.56 11.71
N VAL A 10 -25.40 -11.76 11.35
CA VAL A 10 -24.93 -12.05 9.98
C VAL A 10 -26.07 -12.63 9.16
N GLN A 11 -26.73 -11.80 8.36
CA GLN A 11 -27.62 -12.26 7.31
C GLN A 11 -26.85 -12.24 6.00
N PHE A 12 -26.36 -13.40 5.56
CA PHE A 12 -26.02 -13.56 4.15
C PHE A 12 -27.30 -13.32 3.33
N PRO A 13 -27.28 -12.42 2.33
CA PRO A 13 -28.50 -12.14 1.59
C PRO A 13 -28.98 -13.40 0.86
N ALA A 14 -30.29 -13.51 0.62
CA ALA A 14 -30.92 -14.78 0.22
C ALA A 14 -30.37 -15.36 -1.12
N ASP A 15 -29.81 -14.50 -1.96
CA ASP A 15 -29.05 -14.83 -3.17
C ASP A 15 -27.76 -15.63 -2.88
N PHE A 16 -27.16 -15.50 -1.69
CA PHE A 16 -25.98 -16.28 -1.29
C PHE A 16 -26.32 -17.76 -1.03
N CYS A 17 -27.58 -18.08 -0.69
CA CYS A 17 -27.96 -19.44 -0.30
C CYS A 17 -27.71 -20.48 -1.40
N MET A 18 -27.79 -20.09 -2.69
CA MET A 18 -27.53 -20.98 -3.83
C MET A 18 -26.03 -21.23 -4.07
N HIS A 19 -25.14 -20.41 -3.50
CA HIS A 19 -23.69 -20.46 -3.70
C HIS A 19 -22.93 -20.89 -2.45
N MET A 20 -23.62 -21.33 -1.39
CA MET A 20 -23.00 -21.67 -0.10
C MET A 20 -21.92 -22.76 -0.16
N ALA A 21 -21.90 -23.59 -1.22
CA ALA A 21 -20.83 -24.56 -1.45
C ALA A 21 -19.47 -23.90 -1.77
N ASP A 22 -19.51 -22.68 -2.31
CA ASP A 22 -18.35 -21.88 -2.72
C ASP A 22 -17.75 -21.09 -1.55
N VAL A 23 -18.48 -20.94 -0.44
CA VAL A 23 -17.98 -20.28 0.77
C VAL A 23 -16.94 -21.18 1.45
N LYS A 24 -15.67 -20.76 1.41
CA LYS A 24 -14.55 -21.44 2.07
C LYS A 24 -14.10 -20.67 3.31
N PRO A 25 -13.62 -21.36 4.36
CA PRO A 25 -13.00 -20.68 5.48
C PRO A 25 -11.69 -20.00 5.08
N VAL A 26 -11.29 -18.99 5.84
CA VAL A 26 -9.95 -18.39 5.69
C VAL A 26 -8.85 -19.44 5.79
N GLY A 27 -7.91 -19.40 4.85
CA GLY A 27 -6.77 -20.31 4.72
C GLY A 27 -7.08 -21.64 4.03
N TYR A 28 -8.24 -21.78 3.38
CA TYR A 28 -8.65 -23.01 2.72
C TYR A 28 -7.89 -23.28 1.42
N HIS A 29 -7.72 -22.26 0.58
CA HIS A 29 -7.02 -22.43 -0.69
C HIS A 29 -5.51 -22.58 -0.44
N ASP A 30 -4.90 -23.58 -1.05
CA ASP A 30 -3.47 -23.89 -0.92
C ASP A 30 -2.69 -23.80 -2.24
N GLN A 31 -3.37 -23.43 -3.33
CA GLN A 31 -2.79 -23.30 -4.66
C GLN A 31 -2.49 -21.83 -4.96
N PRO A 32 -1.21 -21.43 -5.15
CA PRO A 32 -0.91 -20.04 -5.51
C PRO A 32 -1.43 -19.69 -6.91
N ILE A 33 -1.88 -18.45 -7.08
CA ILE A 33 -2.27 -17.88 -8.39
C ILE A 33 -1.01 -17.61 -9.23
N CYS A 34 0.08 -17.16 -8.61
CA CYS A 34 1.34 -16.93 -9.28
C CYS A 34 2.00 -18.22 -9.76
N GLU A 35 2.87 -18.09 -10.75
CA GLU A 35 3.59 -19.18 -11.40
C GLU A 35 5.08 -18.86 -11.52
N ALA A 36 5.91 -19.91 -11.58
CA ALA A 36 7.34 -19.82 -11.81
C ALA A 36 7.67 -19.58 -13.29
N SER A 37 6.89 -20.17 -14.20
CA SER A 37 6.99 -19.97 -15.65
C SER A 37 5.62 -20.19 -16.28
N ASP A 38 5.41 -19.58 -17.45
CA ASP A 38 4.19 -19.72 -18.24
C ASP A 38 3.87 -21.19 -18.53
N ALA A 39 2.57 -21.52 -18.50
CA ALA A 39 2.09 -22.87 -18.74
C ALA A 39 2.36 -23.40 -20.16
N GLY A 40 2.47 -22.51 -21.16
CA GLY A 40 2.56 -22.85 -22.57
C GLY A 40 1.48 -23.85 -22.98
N GLY A 41 1.88 -24.92 -23.65
CA GLY A 41 0.99 -26.03 -24.04
C GLY A 41 0.81 -27.13 -22.98
N ASN A 42 1.33 -26.98 -21.76
CA ASN A 42 1.25 -28.02 -20.75
C ASN A 42 -0.16 -28.09 -20.13
N ALA A 43 -0.95 -29.06 -20.58
CA ALA A 43 -2.33 -29.25 -20.14
C ALA A 43 -2.49 -29.42 -18.62
N ALA A 44 -1.48 -29.93 -17.91
CA ALA A 44 -1.54 -30.06 -16.45
C ALA A 44 -1.53 -28.69 -15.72
N TYR A 45 -0.95 -27.67 -16.36
CA TYR A 45 -0.91 -26.30 -15.86
C TYR A 45 -2.03 -25.42 -16.41
N LEU A 46 -2.99 -25.99 -17.15
CA LEU A 46 -4.14 -25.28 -17.74
C LEU A 46 -5.47 -25.80 -17.16
N VAL A 47 -5.46 -26.19 -15.89
CA VAL A 47 -6.65 -26.71 -15.19
C VAL A 47 -7.17 -25.65 -14.23
N ASP A 48 -8.45 -25.31 -14.36
CA ASP A 48 -9.12 -24.39 -13.44
C ASP A 48 -9.24 -24.98 -12.03
N GLY A 49 -9.01 -24.15 -11.00
CA GLY A 49 -8.90 -24.58 -9.61
C GLY A 49 -7.58 -25.29 -9.25
N LYS A 50 -6.56 -25.18 -10.11
CA LYS A 50 -5.20 -25.71 -9.87
C LYS A 50 -4.13 -24.66 -10.17
N ALA A 51 -3.04 -24.69 -9.42
CA ALA A 51 -1.89 -23.83 -9.69
C ALA A 51 -1.26 -24.16 -11.05
N GLY A 52 -0.52 -23.18 -11.59
CA GLY A 52 0.36 -23.38 -12.75
C GLY A 52 1.65 -24.09 -12.37
N ASN A 53 2.75 -23.72 -13.02
CA ASN A 53 4.07 -24.19 -12.62
C ASN A 53 4.47 -23.55 -11.28
N THR A 54 4.64 -24.34 -10.22
CA THR A 54 5.05 -23.84 -8.88
C THR A 54 6.51 -24.12 -8.54
N ASN A 55 7.34 -24.49 -9.53
CA ASN A 55 8.78 -24.72 -9.33
C ASN A 55 9.54 -23.39 -9.27
N PHE A 56 9.24 -22.57 -8.26
CA PHE A 56 9.84 -21.25 -8.09
C PHE A 56 11.36 -21.39 -7.88
N PRO A 57 12.18 -20.63 -8.63
CA PRO A 57 13.62 -20.89 -8.71
C PRO A 57 14.38 -20.47 -7.44
N HIS A 58 13.87 -19.47 -6.71
CA HIS A 58 14.56 -18.82 -5.60
C HIS A 58 13.79 -18.88 -4.28
N GLY A 59 12.92 -19.86 -4.10
CA GLY A 59 12.24 -20.13 -2.83
C GLY A 59 10.76 -20.46 -2.98
N ASN A 60 10.23 -21.19 -1.99
CA ASN A 60 8.85 -21.68 -2.04
C ASN A 60 7.84 -20.61 -1.66
N ILE A 61 6.66 -20.69 -2.27
CA ILE A 61 5.49 -19.85 -1.98
C ILE A 61 4.33 -20.73 -1.54
N LYS A 62 3.65 -20.35 -0.44
CA LYS A 62 2.41 -20.95 0.03
C LYS A 62 1.33 -19.89 0.22
N VAL A 63 0.06 -20.30 0.14
CA VAL A 63 -1.09 -19.40 0.36
C VAL A 63 -1.40 -19.32 1.85
N LEU A 64 -1.51 -18.10 2.37
CA LEU A 64 -1.96 -17.81 3.73
C LEU A 64 -3.48 -17.61 3.77
N ALA A 65 -4.02 -16.84 2.82
CA ALA A 65 -5.45 -16.58 2.69
C ALA A 65 -5.81 -16.15 1.27
N THR A 66 -7.09 -16.27 0.93
CA THR A 66 -7.66 -15.84 -0.35
C THR A 66 -8.87 -14.94 -0.14
N ALA A 67 -8.95 -13.81 -0.85
CA ALA A 67 -10.13 -12.95 -0.83
C ALA A 67 -11.38 -13.72 -1.29
N GLY A 68 -12.49 -13.51 -0.60
CA GLY A 68 -13.73 -14.29 -0.70
C GLY A 68 -13.84 -15.42 0.33
N GLU A 69 -12.76 -15.76 1.03
CA GLU A 69 -12.83 -16.64 2.19
C GLU A 69 -13.49 -15.95 3.40
N VAL A 70 -14.15 -16.74 4.25
CA VAL A 70 -14.99 -16.25 5.33
C VAL A 70 -14.53 -16.78 6.68
N ASP A 71 -14.43 -15.90 7.67
CA ASP A 71 -14.25 -16.32 9.05
C ASP A 71 -15.51 -17.05 9.55
N ARG A 72 -15.32 -18.29 10.01
CA ARG A 72 -16.46 -19.14 10.40
C ARG A 72 -17.15 -18.70 11.70
N MET A 73 -16.50 -17.87 12.52
CA MET A 73 -17.03 -17.42 13.81
C MET A 73 -17.74 -16.07 13.69
N THR A 74 -17.16 -15.13 12.97
CA THR A 74 -17.68 -13.76 12.81
C THR A 74 -18.54 -13.60 11.57
N GLY A 75 -18.40 -14.49 10.58
CA GLY A 75 -19.03 -14.35 9.27
C GLY A 75 -18.41 -13.26 8.39
N SER A 76 -17.29 -12.66 8.82
CA SER A 76 -16.59 -11.65 8.03
C SER A 76 -15.94 -12.27 6.79
N MET A 77 -16.16 -11.65 5.63
CA MET A 77 -15.54 -12.04 4.37
C MET A 77 -14.29 -11.19 4.11
N LEU A 78 -13.21 -11.83 3.66
CA LEU A 78 -12.07 -11.13 3.10
C LEU A 78 -12.46 -10.57 1.72
N THR A 79 -12.23 -9.30 1.48
CA THR A 79 -12.67 -8.59 0.26
C THR A 79 -11.52 -7.79 -0.36
N GLY A 80 -11.69 -7.44 -1.63
CA GLY A 80 -10.77 -6.64 -2.43
C GLY A 80 -9.43 -7.32 -2.72
N VAL A 81 -8.64 -6.68 -3.56
CA VAL A 81 -7.25 -7.11 -3.82
C VAL A 81 -6.35 -6.59 -2.70
N PRO A 82 -5.53 -7.42 -2.04
CA PRO A 82 -4.67 -6.96 -0.97
C PRO A 82 -3.51 -6.16 -1.56
N ASP A 83 -3.21 -4.99 -1.01
CA ASP A 83 -2.11 -4.14 -1.48
C ASP A 83 -0.97 -4.11 -0.45
N GLY A 84 -1.09 -3.33 0.61
CA GLY A 84 -0.14 -3.15 1.70
C GLY A 84 -0.33 -4.15 2.84
N LEU A 85 0.70 -4.31 3.66
CA LEU A 85 0.83 -5.46 4.55
C LEU A 85 1.57 -5.13 5.84
N GLY A 86 1.19 -5.82 6.93
CA GLY A 86 1.87 -5.74 8.21
C GLY A 86 1.59 -6.95 9.09
N ALA A 87 2.42 -7.16 10.11
CA ALA A 87 2.13 -8.15 11.14
C ALA A 87 2.73 -7.79 12.52
N TYR A 88 2.02 -8.18 13.57
CA TYR A 88 2.44 -7.98 14.97
C TYR A 88 1.95 -9.12 15.88
N LEU A 89 2.47 -9.16 17.11
CA LEU A 89 1.98 -10.09 18.14
C LEU A 89 0.72 -9.52 18.79
N LYS A 90 -0.45 -10.11 18.51
CA LYS A 90 -1.68 -9.81 19.24
C LYS A 90 -1.60 -10.32 20.68
N ASP A 91 -1.04 -11.50 20.84
CA ASP A 91 -0.72 -12.12 22.12
C ASP A 91 0.46 -13.09 21.93
N ALA A 92 0.91 -13.75 23.01
CA ALA A 92 2.13 -14.56 22.98
C ALA A 92 2.05 -15.75 22.01
N LYS A 93 0.83 -16.19 21.67
CA LYS A 93 0.53 -17.34 20.82
C LYS A 93 -0.10 -16.94 19.48
N THR A 94 -0.30 -15.65 19.21
CA THR A 94 -1.03 -15.18 18.03
C THR A 94 -0.23 -14.13 17.29
N VAL A 95 0.07 -14.42 16.02
CA VAL A 95 0.51 -13.41 15.06
C VAL A 95 -0.72 -12.88 14.37
N ARG A 96 -0.95 -11.57 14.44
CA ARG A 96 -1.98 -10.89 13.65
C ARG A 96 -1.31 -10.32 12.41
N LEU A 97 -1.73 -10.82 11.25
CA LEU A 97 -1.47 -10.21 9.96
C LEU A 97 -2.56 -9.18 9.70
N ILE A 98 -2.18 -8.03 9.14
CA ILE A 98 -3.07 -6.96 8.73
C ILE A 98 -2.74 -6.56 7.30
N TYR A 99 -3.77 -6.31 6.49
CA TYR A 99 -3.60 -5.81 5.14
C TYR A 99 -4.77 -4.89 4.78
N GLN A 100 -4.55 -3.87 3.96
CA GLN A 100 -5.65 -3.18 3.30
C GLN A 100 -5.97 -3.85 1.98
N SER A 101 -7.24 -3.86 1.64
CA SER A 101 -7.69 -4.21 0.32
C SER A 101 -7.90 -2.96 -0.52
N GLU A 102 -7.36 -2.92 -1.71
CA GLU A 102 -7.78 -1.99 -2.74
C GLU A 102 -9.08 -2.49 -3.40
N ALA A 103 -10.07 -1.62 -3.44
CA ALA A 103 -11.35 -1.90 -4.07
C ALA A 103 -11.91 -0.62 -4.69
N TYR A 104 -12.27 -0.70 -5.96
CA TYR A 104 -12.66 0.49 -6.73
C TYR A 104 -14.15 0.79 -6.67
N GLY A 105 -15.00 -0.16 -6.28
CA GLY A 105 -16.44 0.04 -6.11
C GLY A 105 -17.08 0.87 -7.24
N GLN A 106 -17.66 2.02 -6.89
CA GLN A 106 -18.38 2.90 -7.83
C GLN A 106 -17.47 3.81 -8.67
N LEU A 107 -16.14 3.75 -8.48
CA LEU A 107 -15.15 4.51 -9.26
C LEU A 107 -15.05 4.01 -10.69
N VAL A 108 -15.25 2.71 -10.91
CA VAL A 108 -15.16 2.09 -12.24
C VAL A 108 -16.56 1.68 -12.68
N PRO A 109 -17.00 2.05 -13.89
CA PRO A 109 -18.26 1.56 -14.45
C PRO A 109 -18.32 0.03 -14.38
N TYR A 110 -19.44 -0.51 -13.91
CA TYR A 110 -19.71 -1.95 -13.78
C TYR A 110 -18.97 -2.70 -12.65
N ASN A 111 -18.11 -2.05 -11.86
CA ASN A 111 -17.58 -2.69 -10.66
C ASN A 111 -18.66 -2.77 -9.57
N PRO A 112 -18.80 -3.92 -8.88
CA PRO A 112 -19.75 -4.06 -7.79
C PRO A 112 -19.30 -3.30 -6.53
N GLU A 113 -20.27 -2.85 -5.73
CA GLU A 113 -20.01 -2.53 -4.31
C GLU A 113 -19.51 -3.78 -3.61
N SER A 114 -18.38 -3.69 -2.89
CA SER A 114 -17.86 -4.78 -2.07
C SER A 114 -18.76 -5.04 -0.85
N PHE A 115 -18.61 -6.21 -0.23
CA PHE A 115 -19.35 -6.59 0.97
C PHE A 115 -19.21 -5.53 2.07
N PRO A 116 -20.31 -4.95 2.59
CA PRO A 116 -20.23 -3.81 3.48
C PRO A 116 -19.68 -4.17 4.87
N TRP A 117 -19.09 -3.18 5.54
CA TRP A 117 -18.61 -3.27 6.90
C TRP A 117 -19.14 -2.12 7.76
N MET A 118 -19.38 -2.41 9.03
CA MET A 118 -20.06 -1.51 9.96
C MET A 118 -19.06 -0.83 10.89
N VAL A 119 -19.32 0.43 11.23
CA VAL A 119 -18.53 1.21 12.19
C VAL A 119 -19.40 1.88 13.24
N ASN A 120 -18.73 2.41 14.27
CA ASN A 120 -19.33 3.32 15.24
C ASN A 120 -20.55 2.71 15.96
N ASN A 121 -20.44 1.44 16.36
CA ASN A 121 -21.52 0.64 16.95
C ASN A 121 -22.69 0.37 15.97
N ASN A 122 -22.35 0.08 14.72
CA ASN A 122 -23.30 -0.23 13.64
C ASN A 122 -24.25 0.93 13.27
N THR A 123 -23.83 2.18 13.50
CA THR A 123 -24.63 3.37 13.13
C THR A 123 -24.31 3.90 11.74
N ALA A 124 -23.16 3.52 11.19
CA ALA A 124 -22.74 3.87 9.84
C ALA A 124 -22.01 2.67 9.19
N SER A 125 -21.96 2.66 7.88
CA SER A 125 -21.34 1.58 7.11
C SER A 125 -20.57 2.08 5.90
N PHE A 126 -19.58 1.30 5.51
CA PHE A 126 -18.77 1.50 4.31
C PHE A 126 -18.89 0.29 3.38
N THR A 127 -18.80 0.55 2.07
CA THR A 127 -18.39 -0.41 1.03
C THR A 127 -17.06 0.09 0.43
N GLY A 128 -16.51 -0.62 -0.56
CA GLY A 128 -15.21 -0.32 -1.16
C GLY A 128 -14.09 -1.01 -0.43
N SER A 129 -13.02 -0.27 -0.12
CA SER A 129 -11.84 -0.82 0.54
C SER A 129 -12.06 -1.14 2.02
N HIS A 130 -11.25 -2.08 2.53
CA HIS A 130 -11.27 -2.56 3.90
C HIS A 130 -9.84 -2.61 4.43
N ILE A 131 -9.70 -2.59 5.75
CA ILE A 131 -8.48 -3.03 6.42
C ILE A 131 -8.82 -4.32 7.15
N HIS A 132 -8.27 -5.44 6.71
CA HIS A 132 -8.55 -6.77 7.23
C HIS A 132 -7.48 -7.21 8.22
N TYR A 133 -7.86 -8.02 9.21
CA TYR A 133 -6.92 -8.78 10.02
C TYR A 133 -7.12 -10.28 9.86
N ILE A 134 -6.04 -11.04 10.02
CA ILE A 134 -6.05 -12.49 10.14
C ILE A 134 -5.13 -12.89 11.31
N ASP A 135 -5.69 -13.59 12.29
CA ASP A 135 -4.99 -14.11 13.45
C ASP A 135 -4.53 -15.54 13.17
N TYR A 136 -3.22 -15.78 13.23
CA TYR A 136 -2.60 -17.09 13.07
C TYR A 136 -2.02 -17.61 14.40
N ASP A 137 -2.12 -18.91 14.62
CA ASP A 137 -1.33 -19.59 15.66
C ASP A 137 0.16 -19.44 15.36
N ARG A 138 0.86 -18.77 16.26
CA ARG A 138 2.27 -18.41 16.09
C ARG A 138 3.17 -19.63 15.96
N SER A 139 2.87 -20.73 16.67
CA SER A 139 3.67 -21.96 16.61
C SER A 139 3.52 -22.65 15.27
N MET A 140 2.28 -22.71 14.76
CA MET A 140 1.99 -23.34 13.47
C MET A 140 2.53 -22.49 12.30
N LEU A 141 2.40 -21.16 12.38
CA LEU A 141 2.93 -20.25 11.37
C LEU A 141 4.46 -20.34 11.28
N ALA A 142 5.16 -20.46 12.40
CA ALA A 142 6.62 -20.57 12.44
C ALA A 142 7.18 -21.79 11.70
N THR A 143 6.39 -22.86 11.55
CA THR A 143 6.78 -24.08 10.83
C THR A 143 6.01 -24.27 9.53
N PHE A 144 5.19 -23.30 9.10
CA PHE A 144 4.30 -23.46 7.95
C PHE A 144 5.06 -23.64 6.64
N MET A 145 6.23 -23.01 6.53
CA MET A 145 7.11 -23.08 5.35
C MET A 145 8.12 -24.24 5.41
N ASP A 146 8.03 -25.12 6.41
CA ASP A 146 8.91 -26.28 6.52
C ASP A 146 8.43 -27.45 5.65
N ASP A 147 9.36 -28.33 5.30
CA ASP A 147 9.07 -29.54 4.54
C ASP A 147 8.10 -30.44 5.30
N GLY A 148 7.07 -30.93 4.61
CA GLY A 148 6.03 -31.78 5.19
C GLY A 148 4.98 -31.03 6.04
N ALA A 149 5.11 -29.72 6.21
CA ALA A 149 4.05 -28.91 6.81
C ALA A 149 2.78 -28.94 5.95
N PRO A 150 1.57 -28.77 6.54
CA PRO A 150 0.32 -28.72 5.79
C PRO A 150 0.38 -27.75 4.61
N SER A 151 -0.36 -28.08 3.54
CA SER A 151 -0.49 -27.20 2.37
C SER A 151 -1.42 -26.01 2.64
N MET A 152 -2.48 -26.26 3.42
CA MET A 152 -3.50 -25.26 3.77
C MET A 152 -3.17 -24.53 5.07
N ALA A 153 -3.35 -23.21 5.07
CA ALA A 153 -3.24 -22.36 6.25
C ALA A 153 -4.42 -22.49 7.22
N GLN A 154 -5.54 -23.08 6.79
CA GLN A 154 -6.81 -23.11 7.55
C GLN A 154 -6.63 -23.61 8.99
N GLY A 155 -5.74 -24.58 9.23
CA GLY A 155 -5.50 -25.15 10.56
C GLY A 155 -4.83 -24.18 11.54
N MET A 156 -4.10 -23.17 11.05
CA MET A 156 -3.46 -22.15 11.88
C MET A 156 -4.32 -20.90 12.08
N VAL A 157 -5.44 -20.74 11.37
CA VAL A 157 -6.30 -19.56 11.50
C VAL A 157 -7.09 -19.61 12.82
N LYS A 158 -6.93 -18.57 13.63
CA LYS A 158 -7.62 -18.36 14.91
C LYS A 158 -8.80 -17.39 14.80
N GLY A 159 -8.80 -16.53 13.78
CA GLY A 159 -9.89 -15.62 13.47
C GLY A 159 -9.53 -14.61 12.39
N ALA A 160 -10.51 -14.04 11.71
CA ALA A 160 -10.32 -12.96 10.76
C ALA A 160 -11.51 -11.99 10.76
N GLY A 161 -11.30 -10.79 10.22
CA GLY A 161 -12.35 -9.79 10.07
C GLY A 161 -11.83 -8.42 9.64
N ASN A 162 -12.69 -7.40 9.73
CA ASN A 162 -12.27 -6.01 9.52
C ASN A 162 -11.59 -5.49 10.81
N ALA A 163 -10.44 -4.84 10.67
CA ALA A 163 -9.67 -4.28 11.78
C ALA A 163 -10.27 -2.96 12.31
N VAL A 164 -11.11 -2.30 11.52
CA VAL A 164 -11.77 -1.05 11.87
C VAL A 164 -13.10 -1.32 12.57
N THR A 165 -13.25 -0.75 13.76
CA THR A 165 -14.50 -0.82 14.54
C THR A 165 -15.14 0.56 14.70
N ARG A 166 -14.34 1.62 14.64
CA ARG A 166 -14.78 3.02 14.65
C ARG A 166 -14.03 3.81 13.59
N SER A 167 -14.73 4.74 12.96
CA SER A 167 -14.16 5.63 11.95
C SER A 167 -14.48 7.08 12.30
N TYR A 168 -13.45 7.92 12.25
CA TYR A 168 -13.49 9.34 12.54
C TYR A 168 -13.13 10.14 11.28
N ASN A 169 -13.86 11.21 11.04
CA ASN A 169 -13.72 12.06 9.85
C ASN A 169 -12.64 13.14 10.04
N LEU A 170 -12.39 13.99 9.03
CA LEU A 170 -11.34 15.03 9.11
C LEU A 170 -11.58 16.06 10.23
N LYS A 171 -12.81 16.16 10.74
CA LYS A 171 -13.19 16.99 11.90
C LYS A 171 -13.09 16.25 13.24
N ARG A 172 -12.61 14.98 13.24
CA ARG A 172 -12.56 14.06 14.39
C ARG A 172 -13.92 13.68 14.96
N GLU A 173 -14.96 13.82 14.16
CA GLU A 173 -16.28 13.38 14.51
C GLU A 173 -16.44 11.91 14.09
N PRO A 174 -17.09 11.06 14.89
CA PRO A 174 -17.44 9.73 14.43
C PRO A 174 -18.27 9.83 13.16
N VAL A 175 -17.88 9.12 12.10
CA VAL A 175 -18.64 9.05 10.85
C VAL A 175 -20.06 8.54 11.12
N GLY A 176 -21.04 9.28 10.63
CA GLY A 176 -22.48 8.99 10.78
C GLY A 176 -23.09 8.46 9.49
N PRO A 177 -24.38 8.10 9.48
CA PRO A 177 -25.05 7.65 8.28
C PRO A 177 -25.21 8.79 7.27
N ARG A 178 -25.16 8.45 5.98
CA ARG A 178 -25.42 9.38 4.88
C ARG A 178 -26.91 9.73 4.82
N ASN A 179 -27.23 10.94 4.33
CA ASN A 179 -28.59 11.28 3.92
C ASN A 179 -29.02 10.42 2.71
N ARG A 180 -29.94 9.47 2.95
CA ARG A 180 -30.48 8.54 1.93
C ARG A 180 -31.77 9.01 1.28
N ALA A 181 -32.21 10.26 1.49
CA ALA A 181 -33.41 10.77 0.84
C ALA A 181 -33.25 10.82 -0.68
N GLY A 182 -34.30 10.42 -1.41
CA GLY A 182 -34.30 10.39 -2.88
C GLY A 182 -33.29 9.40 -3.45
N ASP A 183 -32.41 9.89 -4.32
CA ASP A 183 -31.29 9.14 -4.92
C ASP A 183 -30.07 9.03 -4.00
N GLY A 184 -30.14 9.65 -2.80
CA GLY A 184 -29.05 9.65 -1.85
C GLY A 184 -27.93 10.65 -2.14
N LEU A 185 -28.12 11.54 -3.12
CA LEU A 185 -27.13 12.58 -3.45
C LEU A 185 -27.32 13.86 -2.63
N GLN A 186 -28.40 13.94 -1.85
CA GLN A 186 -28.69 15.09 -1.00
C GLN A 186 -27.61 15.30 0.07
N ALA A 187 -27.40 16.57 0.42
CA ALA A 187 -26.38 16.94 1.38
C ALA A 187 -26.55 16.24 2.73
N THR A 188 -25.44 15.74 3.25
CA THR A 188 -25.31 15.28 4.65
C THR A 188 -24.58 16.37 5.42
N THR A 189 -25.16 16.89 6.50
CA THR A 189 -24.71 18.14 7.11
C THR A 189 -23.77 17.99 8.30
N SER A 190 -23.58 16.77 8.81
CA SER A 190 -22.66 16.47 9.92
C SER A 190 -22.11 15.05 9.78
N ASN A 191 -20.98 14.78 10.45
CA ASN A 191 -20.42 13.42 10.55
C ASN A 191 -20.19 12.73 9.18
N VAL A 192 -19.90 13.51 8.15
CA VAL A 192 -19.68 13.01 6.79
C VAL A 192 -18.35 12.29 6.67
N HIS A 193 -18.23 11.43 5.67
CA HIS A 193 -16.94 10.97 5.17
C HIS A 193 -16.48 11.91 4.05
N GLU A 194 -15.51 12.79 4.34
CA GLU A 194 -15.21 13.95 3.49
C GLU A 194 -14.73 13.60 2.06
N SER A 195 -14.10 12.44 1.85
CA SER A 195 -13.65 12.03 0.51
C SER A 195 -14.79 11.67 -0.46
N ASN A 196 -16.02 11.61 0.05
CA ASN A 196 -17.21 11.27 -0.74
C ASN A 196 -18.08 12.49 -1.07
N VAL A 197 -17.77 13.65 -0.50
CA VAL A 197 -18.62 14.84 -0.56
C VAL A 197 -17.86 16.09 -1.00
N ASP A 198 -18.60 17.10 -1.46
CA ASP A 198 -18.08 18.45 -1.53
C ASP A 198 -18.09 19.15 -0.15
N VAL A 199 -17.56 20.38 -0.08
CA VAL A 199 -17.52 21.18 1.15
C VAL A 199 -18.91 21.49 1.75
N ASN A 200 -19.98 21.32 0.98
CA ASN A 200 -21.37 21.51 1.43
C ASN A 200 -22.04 20.20 1.87
N GLY A 201 -21.32 19.07 1.81
CA GLY A 201 -21.80 17.75 2.17
C GLY A 201 -22.61 17.04 1.08
N GLY A 202 -22.67 17.58 -0.14
CA GLY A 202 -23.31 16.92 -1.28
C GLY A 202 -22.48 15.72 -1.74
N TYR A 203 -23.10 14.57 -1.99
CA TYR A 203 -22.38 13.37 -2.44
C TYR A 203 -21.92 13.52 -3.89
N ILE A 204 -20.64 13.24 -4.16
CA ILE A 204 -20.02 13.53 -5.47
C ILE A 204 -19.33 12.33 -6.13
N VAL A 205 -19.30 11.14 -5.53
CA VAL A 205 -18.54 10.03 -6.12
C VAL A 205 -19.27 9.41 -7.32
N GLY A 206 -18.52 9.13 -8.38
CA GLY A 206 -18.98 8.62 -9.67
C GLY A 206 -19.20 9.72 -10.71
N ASN A 207 -19.26 9.34 -11.99
CA ASN A 207 -19.63 10.27 -13.07
C ASN A 207 -20.64 9.62 -14.05
N PRO A 208 -21.95 9.92 -13.95
CA PRO A 208 -22.58 10.82 -12.97
C PRO A 208 -22.46 10.29 -11.53
N ALA A 209 -22.59 11.19 -10.55
CA ALA A 209 -22.52 10.81 -9.15
C ALA A 209 -23.58 9.75 -8.81
N LYS A 210 -23.17 8.73 -8.05
CA LYS A 210 -24.02 7.59 -7.68
C LYS A 210 -23.62 7.13 -6.28
N ALA A 211 -24.52 7.28 -5.32
CA ALA A 211 -24.25 6.86 -3.95
C ALA A 211 -24.34 5.33 -3.76
N PRO A 212 -23.69 4.76 -2.73
CA PRO A 212 -23.78 3.34 -2.41
C PRO A 212 -25.22 2.93 -2.10
N THR A 213 -25.60 1.75 -2.59
CA THR A 213 -26.93 1.18 -2.41
C THR A 213 -27.01 0.35 -1.14
N LYS A 214 -25.93 -0.31 -0.73
CA LYS A 214 -25.87 -1.22 0.43
C LYS A 214 -25.13 -0.64 1.64
N ALA A 215 -24.33 0.41 1.45
CA ALA A 215 -23.58 1.09 2.51
C ALA A 215 -23.94 2.59 2.60
N ASP A 216 -23.48 3.28 3.64
CA ASP A 216 -23.64 4.73 3.74
C ASP A 216 -22.61 5.44 2.87
N TRP A 217 -21.36 4.99 2.93
CA TRP A 217 -20.23 5.62 2.26
C TRP A 217 -19.41 4.62 1.45
N LEU A 218 -18.62 5.12 0.50
CA LEU A 218 -17.57 4.37 -0.16
C LEU A 218 -16.23 4.71 0.51
N MET A 219 -15.56 3.73 1.10
CA MET A 219 -14.13 3.83 1.36
C MET A 219 -13.44 3.70 0.01
N GLN A 220 -12.80 4.77 -0.45
CA GLN A 220 -12.12 4.79 -1.76
C GLN A 220 -11.02 3.74 -1.82
N SER A 221 -10.46 3.49 -3.01
CA SER A 221 -9.27 2.62 -3.15
C SER A 221 -8.21 3.05 -2.13
N LEU A 222 -7.83 2.10 -1.27
CA LEU A 222 -6.76 2.27 -0.29
C LEU A 222 -5.46 1.74 -0.85
N CYS A 223 -4.44 2.59 -0.89
CA CYS A 223 -3.13 2.28 -1.43
C CYS A 223 -2.00 2.64 -0.46
N SER A 224 -0.79 2.18 -0.78
CA SER A 224 0.47 2.56 -0.14
C SER A 224 0.51 2.29 1.36
N ALA A 225 -0.22 1.28 1.84
CA ALA A 225 -0.31 1.08 3.28
C ALA A 225 0.95 0.47 3.87
N HIS A 226 1.23 0.83 5.11
CA HIS A 226 2.33 0.26 5.86
C HIS A 226 2.01 0.19 7.36
N LEU A 227 2.57 -0.83 8.02
CA LEU A 227 2.60 -0.94 9.47
C LEU A 227 3.77 -0.16 10.05
N GLU A 228 3.50 1.03 10.58
CA GLU A 228 4.48 1.80 11.35
C GLU A 228 4.54 1.18 12.75
N VAL A 229 5.60 0.43 13.00
CA VAL A 229 5.83 -0.20 14.30
C VAL A 229 6.23 0.87 15.31
N LYS A 230 5.77 0.73 16.55
CA LYS A 230 6.20 1.58 17.66
C LYS A 230 7.72 1.71 17.67
N HIS A 231 8.19 2.95 17.84
CA HIS A 231 9.62 3.27 17.85
C HIS A 231 10.35 2.89 16.54
N GLN A 232 9.72 3.14 15.38
CA GLN A 232 10.22 2.67 14.10
C GLN A 232 11.67 3.14 13.80
N TRP A 233 12.12 4.23 14.40
CA TRP A 233 13.39 4.87 14.08
C TRP A 233 14.41 4.70 15.22
N GLY A 234 14.21 3.70 16.06
CA GLY A 234 15.03 3.36 17.23
C GLY A 234 14.38 3.79 18.55
N ASP A 235 15.04 3.46 19.67
CA ASP A 235 14.47 3.65 21.01
C ASP A 235 13.97 5.09 21.25
N GLY A 236 12.68 5.21 21.59
CA GLY A 236 11.95 6.46 21.79
C GLY A 236 11.69 7.31 20.53
N LYS A 237 12.00 6.81 19.31
CA LYS A 237 11.94 7.58 18.05
C LYS A 237 10.93 7.00 17.07
N GLY A 238 10.08 7.86 16.50
CA GLY A 238 8.89 7.43 15.76
C GLY A 238 7.64 7.52 16.64
N VAL A 239 6.60 6.78 16.26
CA VAL A 239 5.31 6.71 16.95
C VAL A 239 5.38 5.92 18.27
N GLU A 240 4.38 6.13 19.13
CA GLU A 240 4.22 5.50 20.44
C GLU A 240 3.30 4.29 20.44
N ASP A 241 2.53 4.07 19.38
CA ASP A 241 1.66 2.93 19.19
C ASP A 241 2.02 2.21 17.88
N ASP A 242 1.67 0.93 17.77
CA ASP A 242 1.70 0.26 16.47
C ASP A 242 0.52 0.76 15.63
N LEU A 243 0.81 1.32 14.46
CA LEU A 243 -0.17 1.97 13.60
C LEU A 243 -0.19 1.33 12.23
N PHE A 244 -1.38 1.14 11.66
CA PHE A 244 -1.50 0.82 10.24
C PHE A 244 -1.99 2.06 9.50
N ILE A 245 -1.17 2.55 8.58
CA ILE A 245 -1.39 3.81 7.88
C ILE A 245 -1.60 3.51 6.40
N THR A 246 -2.60 4.14 5.78
CA THR A 246 -2.95 3.96 4.36
C THR A 246 -3.59 5.23 3.82
N ASN A 247 -3.57 5.43 2.51
CA ASN A 247 -4.16 6.60 1.88
C ASN A 247 -5.31 6.18 0.99
N GLU A 248 -6.35 7.02 0.90
CA GLU A 248 -7.24 6.93 -0.25
C GLU A 248 -6.52 7.44 -1.50
N GLU A 249 -6.60 6.70 -2.60
CA GLU A 249 -5.83 6.98 -3.81
C GLU A 249 -6.72 7.45 -4.96
N TRP A 250 -7.95 6.95 -5.10
CA TRP A 250 -8.79 7.24 -6.28
C TRP A 250 -10.13 7.87 -5.95
N ILE A 251 -10.53 8.86 -6.75
CA ILE A 251 -11.89 9.40 -6.80
C ILE A 251 -12.28 9.75 -8.24
N VAL A 252 -13.50 9.40 -8.62
CA VAL A 252 -14.17 9.91 -9.84
C VAL A 252 -15.35 10.76 -9.38
N TYR A 253 -15.58 11.91 -9.99
CA TYR A 253 -16.68 12.81 -9.63
C TYR A 253 -17.18 13.62 -10.83
N PRO A 254 -18.38 14.21 -10.79
CA PRO A 254 -18.89 15.02 -11.90
C PRO A 254 -18.02 16.26 -12.15
N ARG A 255 -17.83 16.61 -13.42
CA ARG A 255 -16.90 17.67 -13.91
C ARG A 255 -16.94 19.01 -13.17
N PHE A 256 -18.08 19.40 -12.61
CA PHE A 256 -18.28 20.71 -11.95
C PHE A 256 -18.32 20.63 -10.42
N SER A 257 -18.02 19.46 -9.85
CA SER A 257 -17.97 19.29 -8.40
C SER A 257 -16.59 19.70 -7.86
N MET A 258 -16.56 20.11 -6.60
CA MET A 258 -15.36 20.53 -5.89
C MET A 258 -15.07 19.53 -4.76
N PRO A 259 -14.23 18.50 -5.00
CA PRO A 259 -13.91 17.53 -3.96
C PRO A 259 -13.07 18.17 -2.86
N ILE A 260 -13.17 17.64 -1.65
CA ILE A 260 -12.31 18.04 -0.52
C ILE A 260 -10.88 17.55 -0.73
N GLY A 261 -10.71 16.31 -1.19
CA GLY A 261 -9.42 15.66 -1.36
C GLY A 261 -9.49 14.19 -0.93
N LEU A 262 -8.34 13.54 -0.91
CA LEU A 262 -8.20 12.15 -0.49
C LEU A 262 -7.38 12.09 0.81
N PRO A 263 -7.98 11.63 1.92
CA PRO A 263 -7.33 11.65 3.22
C PRO A 263 -6.35 10.49 3.42
N VAL A 264 -5.44 10.68 4.37
CA VAL A 264 -4.69 9.59 5.00
C VAL A 264 -5.53 9.03 6.14
N HIS A 265 -5.50 7.71 6.30
CA HIS A 265 -6.13 7.00 7.39
C HIS A 265 -5.10 6.37 8.31
N VAL A 266 -5.31 6.54 9.61
CA VAL A 266 -4.44 5.99 10.67
C VAL A 266 -5.27 5.09 11.57
N LEU A 267 -4.95 3.81 11.55
CA LEU A 267 -5.60 2.82 12.39
C LEU A 267 -4.80 2.60 13.68
N ASP A 268 -5.42 2.90 14.82
CA ASP A 268 -4.97 2.44 16.13
C ASP A 268 -5.22 0.93 16.23
N LEU A 269 -4.16 0.12 16.18
CA LEU A 269 -4.27 -1.33 16.19
C LEU A 269 -4.72 -1.90 17.54
N ALA A 270 -4.58 -1.15 18.63
CA ALA A 270 -5.02 -1.58 19.95
C ALA A 270 -6.54 -1.44 20.11
N THR A 271 -7.14 -0.42 19.48
CA THR A 271 -8.56 -0.08 19.68
C THR A 271 -9.44 -0.32 18.46
N GLY A 272 -8.86 -0.40 17.26
CA GLY A 272 -9.59 -0.47 15.99
C GLY A 272 -10.21 0.88 15.58
N ASN A 273 -9.70 1.99 16.11
CA ASN A 273 -10.13 3.34 15.73
C ASN A 273 -9.36 3.79 14.49
N LEU A 274 -10.09 4.05 13.40
CA LEU A 274 -9.56 4.63 12.16
C LEU A 274 -9.80 6.13 12.13
N TRP A 275 -8.74 6.90 11.99
CA TRP A 275 -8.80 8.35 11.92
C TRP A 275 -8.46 8.84 10.52
N ALA A 276 -9.39 9.53 9.88
CA ALA A 276 -9.05 10.38 8.75
C ALA A 276 -8.26 11.58 9.27
N THR A 277 -7.08 11.79 8.72
CA THR A 277 -6.19 12.88 9.12
C THR A 277 -5.48 13.43 7.90
N ASP A 278 -5.15 14.72 7.96
CA ASP A 278 -4.11 15.26 7.08
C ASP A 278 -2.73 14.82 7.64
N TYR A 279 -1.74 14.65 6.76
CA TYR A 279 -0.51 13.86 6.91
C TYR A 279 0.26 13.93 8.25
N VAL A 280 1.03 12.84 8.54
CA VAL A 280 1.92 12.63 9.73
C VAL A 280 3.20 11.85 9.38
N ALA A 281 4.18 11.74 10.30
CA ALA A 281 5.62 11.60 10.08
C ALA A 281 6.06 10.31 9.41
N TRP A 282 5.95 10.34 8.09
CA TRP A 282 6.24 9.29 7.16
C TRP A 282 6.49 9.99 5.81
N VAL A 283 7.04 9.25 4.85
CA VAL A 283 7.13 9.66 3.46
C VAL A 283 5.89 9.08 2.80
N PRO A 284 4.80 9.86 2.64
CA PRO A 284 3.63 9.37 1.92
C PRO A 284 4.05 9.09 0.47
N SER A 285 3.36 8.15 -0.18
CA SER A 285 3.54 7.90 -1.62
C SER A 285 3.58 9.24 -2.37
N GLY A 286 4.53 9.33 -3.29
CA GLY A 286 4.83 10.55 -4.03
C GLY A 286 3.89 10.70 -5.20
N TYR A 287 2.60 10.75 -4.85
CA TYR A 287 1.43 10.92 -5.66
C TYR A 287 0.44 11.81 -4.88
N ASN A 288 -0.34 12.66 -5.56
CA ASN A 288 -1.31 13.55 -4.90
C ASN A 288 -2.77 13.06 -5.03
N GLY A 289 -2.99 11.86 -5.57
CA GLY A 289 -4.31 11.27 -5.74
C GLY A 289 -4.83 11.28 -7.17
N ALA A 290 -5.62 10.28 -7.51
CA ALA A 290 -6.19 10.02 -8.82
C ALA A 290 -7.61 10.55 -8.88
N PHE A 291 -7.78 11.74 -9.43
CA PHE A 291 -9.09 12.40 -9.47
C PHE A 291 -9.95 12.02 -10.69
N GLY A 292 -9.66 10.88 -11.33
CA GLY A 292 -10.59 10.14 -12.19
C GLY A 292 -11.05 10.79 -13.50
N LEU A 293 -10.80 12.08 -13.68
CA LEU A 293 -11.05 12.85 -14.89
C LEU A 293 -9.75 13.55 -15.28
N ASP A 294 -9.35 13.43 -16.55
CA ASP A 294 -8.25 14.22 -17.08
C ASP A 294 -8.57 15.71 -16.89
N ASN A 295 -7.78 16.35 -16.02
CA ASN A 295 -7.69 17.78 -15.77
C ASN A 295 -8.78 18.48 -14.94
N SER A 296 -9.54 17.82 -14.05
CA SER A 296 -10.42 18.43 -13.00
C SER A 296 -10.71 19.93 -13.15
N ALA A 297 -11.30 20.33 -14.28
CA ALA A 297 -11.06 21.67 -14.83
C ALA A 297 -11.65 22.79 -13.97
N ALA A 298 -12.73 22.48 -13.26
CA ALA A 298 -13.35 23.39 -12.29
C ALA A 298 -12.40 23.68 -11.12
N VAL A 299 -11.75 22.65 -10.57
CA VAL A 299 -10.80 22.78 -9.45
C VAL A 299 -9.56 23.56 -9.88
N LEU A 300 -9.00 23.24 -11.05
CA LEU A 300 -7.87 23.96 -11.62
C LEU A 300 -8.18 25.44 -11.89
N ALA A 301 -9.37 25.72 -12.42
CA ALA A 301 -9.82 27.09 -12.65
C ALA A 301 -10.02 27.85 -11.32
N ALA A 302 -10.60 27.20 -10.30
CA ALA A 302 -10.75 27.76 -8.97
C ALA A 302 -9.39 28.10 -8.36
N ARG A 303 -8.42 27.17 -8.41
CA ARG A 303 -7.03 27.41 -7.95
C ARG A 303 -6.42 28.64 -8.59
N ASN A 304 -6.44 28.72 -9.93
CA ASN A 304 -5.86 29.84 -10.68
C ASN A 304 -6.61 31.17 -10.49
N SER A 305 -7.86 31.15 -10.03
CA SER A 305 -8.60 32.36 -9.67
C SER A 305 -8.27 32.90 -8.28
N LEU A 306 -7.83 32.03 -7.37
CA LEU A 306 -7.56 32.34 -5.96
C LEU A 306 -6.09 32.65 -5.69
N TYR A 307 -5.19 32.01 -6.44
CA TYR A 307 -3.75 32.05 -6.20
C TYR A 307 -2.97 32.27 -7.50
N THR A 308 -1.73 32.72 -7.37
CA THR A 308 -0.78 32.89 -8.49
C THR A 308 0.54 32.27 -8.09
N ARG A 309 1.18 31.54 -9.02
CA ARG A 309 2.52 31.01 -8.77
C ARG A 309 3.54 32.14 -8.66
N THR A 310 4.57 31.88 -7.88
CA THR A 310 5.68 32.79 -7.62
C THR A 310 6.51 33.11 -8.86
N ASP A 311 6.48 32.25 -9.88
CA ASP A 311 7.12 32.43 -11.18
C ASP A 311 6.23 33.12 -12.24
N GLY A 312 4.97 33.43 -11.90
CA GLY A 312 4.01 34.08 -12.79
C GLY A 312 3.29 33.14 -13.77
N ASN A 313 3.62 31.85 -13.81
CA ASN A 313 2.91 30.88 -14.63
C ASN A 313 1.56 30.49 -14.00
N PRO A 314 0.58 30.03 -14.78
CA PRO A 314 -0.60 29.39 -14.21
C PRO A 314 -0.24 28.06 -13.55
N TYR A 315 -0.99 27.67 -12.52
CA TYR A 315 -0.95 26.31 -11.99
C TYR A 315 -1.41 25.32 -13.06
N VAL A 316 -0.77 24.15 -13.08
CA VAL A 316 -1.23 22.93 -13.77
C VAL A 316 -1.77 21.92 -12.77
N TRP A 317 -2.48 20.89 -13.24
CA TRP A 317 -3.03 19.86 -12.37
C TRP A 317 -1.91 19.11 -11.60
N PRO A 318 -1.97 19.00 -10.26
CA PRO A 318 -0.81 18.65 -9.45
C PRO A 318 -0.60 17.15 -9.27
N ARG A 319 -1.41 16.28 -9.90
CA ARG A 319 -1.44 14.83 -9.67
C ARG A 319 -0.05 14.19 -9.56
N ASP A 320 0.78 14.41 -10.58
CA ASP A 320 2.14 13.84 -10.68
C ASP A 320 3.24 14.91 -10.60
N VAL A 321 2.87 16.14 -10.22
CA VAL A 321 3.82 17.24 -9.98
C VAL A 321 4.12 17.28 -8.49
N VAL A 322 4.93 16.30 -8.06
CA VAL A 322 5.17 16.02 -6.65
C VAL A 322 6.58 15.46 -6.45
N PRO A 323 7.34 15.97 -5.46
CA PRO A 323 8.61 15.39 -5.05
C PRO A 323 8.36 14.29 -4.03
N THR A 324 9.43 13.62 -3.59
CA THR A 324 9.40 12.84 -2.35
C THR A 324 8.98 13.74 -1.19
N LYS A 325 7.94 13.33 -0.45
CA LYS A 325 7.38 14.07 0.69
C LYS A 325 7.93 13.54 2.00
N LEU A 326 8.02 14.35 3.04
CA LEU A 326 8.35 13.92 4.39
C LEU A 326 7.50 14.72 5.36
N TYR A 327 6.72 14.08 6.24
CA TYR A 327 6.16 14.79 7.37
C TYR A 327 7.05 14.60 8.61
N ILE A 328 7.06 15.59 9.51
CA ILE A 328 7.62 15.47 10.85
C ILE A 328 6.60 15.97 11.89
N GLY A 329 6.35 15.17 12.93
CA GLY A 329 5.43 15.47 14.02
C GLY A 329 6.11 15.53 15.37
N LYS A 330 5.61 16.38 16.27
CA LYS A 330 6.05 16.43 17.67
C LYS A 330 5.08 15.64 18.54
N LYS A 331 5.59 14.59 19.15
CA LYS A 331 4.84 13.77 20.11
C LYS A 331 4.34 14.59 21.31
N ASN A 332 3.24 14.12 21.88
CA ASN A 332 2.60 14.66 23.07
C ASN A 332 2.34 16.17 22.97
N THR A 333 2.08 16.67 21.76
CA THR A 333 1.85 18.09 21.50
C THR A 333 0.55 18.24 20.74
N ASP A 334 -0.41 19.02 21.24
CA ASP A 334 -1.68 19.22 20.53
C ASP A 334 -1.55 20.20 19.36
N LYS A 335 -2.63 20.35 18.59
CA LYS A 335 -2.69 21.23 17.41
C LYS A 335 -2.34 22.70 17.71
N ASP A 336 -2.46 23.14 18.96
CA ASP A 336 -2.18 24.51 19.39
C ASP A 336 -0.74 24.66 19.92
N GLY A 337 0.02 23.57 19.97
CA GLY A 337 1.40 23.53 20.44
C GLY A 337 1.56 23.26 21.94
N ASN A 338 0.48 22.90 22.66
CA ASN A 338 0.56 22.60 24.08
C ASN A 338 1.15 21.20 24.30
N ALA A 339 2.14 21.11 25.19
CA ALA A 339 2.83 19.87 25.53
C ALA A 339 2.02 18.96 26.48
N ASP A 340 2.52 17.73 26.68
CA ASP A 340 2.03 16.69 27.60
C ASP A 340 0.58 16.23 27.34
N THR A 341 0.16 16.29 26.09
CA THR A 341 -1.14 15.76 25.67
C THR A 341 -1.07 14.28 25.37
N THR A 342 -2.04 13.52 25.90
CA THR A 342 -2.05 12.04 25.86
C THR A 342 -3.09 11.47 24.90
N ASP A 343 -3.80 12.34 24.18
CA ASP A 343 -4.69 11.92 23.10
C ASP A 343 -3.93 11.10 22.05
N PHE A 344 -4.61 10.14 21.40
CA PHE A 344 -4.00 9.20 20.47
C PHE A 344 -3.25 9.89 19.33
N LEU A 345 -3.84 10.90 18.72
CA LEU A 345 -3.19 11.61 17.62
C LEU A 345 -2.03 12.45 18.18
N ALA A 346 -2.21 13.11 19.33
CA ALA A 346 -1.18 13.98 19.90
C ALA A 346 0.08 13.19 20.32
N ARG A 347 -0.11 12.07 21.03
CA ARG A 347 0.99 11.26 21.54
C ARG A 347 1.84 10.65 20.43
N ASN A 348 1.23 10.37 19.28
CA ASN A 348 1.92 9.87 18.10
C ASN A 348 2.44 10.97 17.15
N GLY A 349 2.28 12.24 17.52
CA GLY A 349 2.77 13.39 16.74
C GLY A 349 1.90 13.75 15.54
N PHE A 350 0.64 13.31 15.53
CA PHE A 350 -0.31 13.60 14.46
C PHE A 350 -0.96 14.98 14.60
N GLU A 351 -0.87 15.62 15.76
CA GLU A 351 -1.54 16.90 16.01
C GLU A 351 -0.71 18.12 15.60
N TYR A 352 0.59 18.08 15.87
CA TYR A 352 1.50 19.20 15.70
C TYR A 352 2.72 18.79 14.88
N GLY A 353 2.77 19.22 13.63
CA GLY A 353 3.82 18.82 12.71
C GLY A 353 3.90 19.68 11.47
N ALA A 354 4.76 19.26 10.55
CA ALA A 354 4.95 19.93 9.29
C ALA A 354 5.19 18.93 8.15
N LEU A 355 4.60 19.21 6.99
CA LEU A 355 4.90 18.54 5.73
C LEU A 355 6.05 19.25 5.00
N TYR A 356 6.91 18.44 4.38
CA TYR A 356 8.09 18.85 3.63
C TYR A 356 8.12 18.16 2.25
N GLY A 357 8.78 18.79 1.27
CA GLY A 357 9.09 18.19 -0.03
C GLY A 357 10.59 18.23 -0.33
N PHE A 358 11.14 17.19 -0.94
CA PHE A 358 12.55 17.14 -1.33
C PHE A 358 12.84 18.12 -2.47
N ALA A 359 13.84 18.98 -2.27
CA ALA A 359 14.27 19.99 -3.21
C ALA A 359 15.77 19.91 -3.47
N VAL A 360 16.16 20.36 -4.65
CA VAL A 360 17.54 20.33 -5.15
C VAL A 360 17.88 21.64 -5.85
N ASN A 361 19.16 21.85 -6.14
CA ASN A 361 19.59 22.92 -7.04
C ASN A 361 19.33 22.54 -8.50
N CYS A 362 18.23 23.05 -9.07
CA CYS A 362 17.76 22.67 -10.41
C CYS A 362 18.58 23.31 -11.54
N ASN A 363 19.56 24.17 -11.22
CA ASN A 363 20.59 24.58 -12.17
C ASN A 363 21.68 23.51 -12.37
N MET A 364 21.77 22.53 -11.45
CA MET A 364 22.84 21.52 -11.42
C MET A 364 22.33 20.11 -11.70
N VAL A 365 21.03 19.87 -11.47
CA VAL A 365 20.39 18.57 -11.64
C VAL A 365 19.14 18.76 -12.50
N THR A 366 18.95 17.90 -13.49
CA THR A 366 17.73 17.87 -14.31
C THR A 366 16.52 17.45 -13.48
N THR A 367 15.33 17.45 -14.09
CA THR A 367 14.14 16.88 -13.45
C THR A 367 14.41 15.44 -13.03
N ARG A 368 13.64 14.95 -12.05
CA ARG A 368 13.90 13.67 -11.41
C ARG A 368 13.95 12.53 -12.42
N ASP A 369 12.97 12.44 -13.33
CA ASP A 369 12.92 11.33 -14.29
C ASP A 369 14.03 11.45 -15.36
N GLU A 370 14.32 12.66 -15.85
CA GLU A 370 15.40 12.89 -16.82
C GLU A 370 16.79 12.57 -16.25
N TRP A 371 17.01 12.86 -14.95
CA TRP A 371 18.26 12.50 -14.29
C TRP A 371 18.46 10.98 -14.24
N HIS A 372 17.40 10.21 -13.92
CA HIS A 372 17.48 8.75 -13.80
C HIS A 372 17.75 8.04 -15.12
N LYS A 373 17.44 8.63 -16.27
CA LYS A 373 17.76 8.07 -17.60
C LYS A 373 19.25 8.06 -17.92
N THR A 374 20.05 8.86 -17.20
CA THR A 374 21.49 9.02 -17.46
C THR A 374 22.36 8.71 -16.23
N ALA A 375 21.75 8.58 -15.06
CA ALA A 375 22.44 8.22 -13.83
C ALA A 375 23.01 6.79 -13.89
N SER A 376 24.05 6.56 -13.09
CA SER A 376 24.58 5.22 -12.81
C SER A 376 24.24 4.79 -11.38
N PRO A 377 24.09 3.49 -11.10
CA PRO A 377 23.98 2.96 -9.74
C PRO A 377 25.04 3.56 -8.80
N GLY A 378 24.61 4.04 -7.63
CA GLY A 378 25.46 4.70 -6.63
C GLY A 378 25.67 6.21 -6.83
N ASN A 379 25.18 6.80 -7.92
CA ASN A 379 25.16 8.26 -8.05
C ASN A 379 24.28 8.89 -6.96
N THR A 380 24.63 10.11 -6.59
CA THR A 380 23.97 10.83 -5.49
C THR A 380 23.47 12.19 -5.94
N VAL A 381 22.41 12.65 -5.27
CA VAL A 381 21.87 14.00 -5.38
C VAL A 381 21.77 14.59 -3.99
N SER A 382 22.53 15.67 -3.75
CA SER A 382 22.45 16.44 -2.51
C SER A 382 21.29 17.43 -2.58
N GLY A 383 20.48 17.47 -1.52
CA GLY A 383 19.30 18.32 -1.44
C GLY A 383 18.88 18.53 0.01
N ALA A 384 17.62 18.93 0.18
CA ALA A 384 16.99 19.02 1.49
C ALA A 384 15.47 18.91 1.35
N PHE A 385 14.82 18.37 2.38
CA PHE A 385 13.38 18.46 2.53
C PHE A 385 13.03 19.86 3.05
N TYR A 386 12.30 20.65 2.26
CA TYR A 386 11.86 22.00 2.63
C TYR A 386 10.42 21.98 3.11
N LYS A 387 10.17 22.70 4.22
CA LYS A 387 8.84 22.85 4.81
C LYS A 387 7.92 23.59 3.84
N LEU A 388 6.71 23.08 3.65
CA LEU A 388 5.68 23.76 2.86
C LEU A 388 5.15 25.00 3.60
N ARG A 389 4.80 26.06 2.86
CA ARG A 389 4.03 27.20 3.37
C ARG A 389 2.65 26.75 3.81
N TRP A 390 2.03 25.88 3.02
CA TRP A 390 0.82 25.19 3.39
C TRP A 390 1.12 24.15 4.49
N GLN A 391 0.31 24.18 5.54
CA GLN A 391 0.28 23.15 6.58
C GLN A 391 -1.17 22.88 6.90
N ALA A 392 -1.52 21.60 7.05
CA ALA A 392 -2.87 21.21 7.37
C ALA A 392 -3.33 21.85 8.69
N VAL A 393 -4.48 22.53 8.64
CA VAL A 393 -5.10 23.12 9.83
C VAL A 393 -6.10 22.12 10.38
N ARG A 394 -5.76 21.53 11.54
CA ARG A 394 -6.56 20.47 12.16
C ARG A 394 -8.02 20.91 12.40
N GLY A 395 -8.96 20.10 11.91
CA GLY A 395 -10.41 20.34 12.01
C GLY A 395 -10.97 21.32 10.97
N MET A 396 -10.12 21.91 10.13
CA MET A 396 -10.55 22.72 9.00
C MET A 396 -10.65 21.83 7.75
N VAL A 397 -11.84 21.82 7.13
CA VAL A 397 -12.10 21.07 5.90
C VAL A 397 -12.36 22.05 4.77
N GLN A 398 -11.61 21.93 3.67
CA GLN A 398 -11.67 22.82 2.51
C GLN A 398 -11.67 22.01 1.21
N GLY A 399 -12.00 22.66 0.09
CA GLY A 399 -11.88 22.06 -1.23
C GLY A 399 -10.41 21.85 -1.65
N PHE A 400 -10.18 20.91 -2.55
CA PHE A 400 -8.85 20.51 -3.02
C PHE A 400 -8.05 21.65 -3.67
N GLU A 401 -8.70 22.72 -4.15
CA GLU A 401 -8.05 23.94 -4.63
C GLU A 401 -7.20 24.67 -3.58
N HIS A 402 -7.42 24.35 -2.30
CA HIS A 402 -6.66 24.87 -1.16
C HIS A 402 -5.58 23.92 -0.63
N ASP A 403 -5.43 22.74 -1.22
CA ASP A 403 -4.53 21.69 -0.73
C ASP A 403 -3.03 22.04 -0.89
N GLY A 404 -2.17 21.40 -0.10
CA GLY A 404 -0.71 21.55 -0.19
C GLY A 404 -0.10 21.05 -1.49
N SER A 405 -0.78 20.15 -2.21
CA SER A 405 -0.32 19.54 -3.47
C SER A 405 0.06 20.57 -4.54
N TRP A 406 -0.56 21.74 -4.53
CA TRP A 406 -0.28 22.81 -5.49
C TRP A 406 1.06 23.53 -5.24
N GLU A 407 1.59 23.47 -4.02
CA GLU A 407 2.79 24.21 -3.63
C GLU A 407 4.07 23.67 -4.30
N PHE A 408 4.09 22.41 -4.71
CA PHE A 408 5.25 21.80 -5.36
C PHE A 408 5.61 22.42 -6.72
N GLN A 409 4.74 23.26 -7.26
CA GLN A 409 4.96 24.03 -8.50
C GLN A 409 5.71 25.36 -8.26
N ASP A 410 5.83 25.78 -7.00
CA ASP A 410 6.57 26.98 -6.60
C ASP A 410 8.00 26.65 -6.13
N ALA A 411 8.88 27.66 -6.12
CA ALA A 411 10.18 27.52 -5.48
C ALA A 411 10.02 27.30 -3.96
N PRO A 412 10.78 26.39 -3.33
CA PRO A 412 10.67 26.15 -1.90
C PRO A 412 11.00 27.40 -1.09
N GLN A 413 10.17 27.72 -0.09
CA GLN A 413 10.36 28.92 0.72
C GLN A 413 11.67 28.84 1.53
N GLY A 414 12.48 29.89 1.43
CA GLY A 414 13.76 29.98 2.16
C GLY A 414 14.91 29.17 1.55
N ALA A 415 14.70 28.54 0.38
CA ALA A 415 15.78 27.91 -0.36
C ALA A 415 16.65 28.95 -1.10
N PRO A 416 17.93 28.63 -1.39
CA PRO A 416 18.77 29.48 -2.24
C PRO A 416 18.17 29.67 -3.64
N ALA A 417 18.54 30.77 -4.31
CA ALA A 417 18.11 31.01 -5.68
C ALA A 417 18.51 29.86 -6.61
N GLY A 418 17.58 29.42 -7.48
CA GLY A 418 17.78 28.30 -8.40
C GLY A 418 17.38 26.93 -7.84
N TRP A 419 16.91 26.85 -6.60
CA TRP A 419 16.35 25.62 -6.05
C TRP A 419 14.89 25.42 -6.46
N CYS A 420 14.51 24.17 -6.70
CA CYS A 420 13.15 23.76 -6.98
C CYS A 420 12.86 22.40 -6.30
N PHE A 421 11.58 22.10 -6.05
CA PHE A 421 11.19 20.75 -5.66
C PHE A 421 11.57 19.77 -6.77
N TRP A 422 12.15 18.62 -6.43
CA TRP A 422 12.67 17.66 -7.40
C TRP A 422 11.56 16.79 -7.98
N ASN A 423 10.72 17.42 -8.80
CA ASN A 423 9.56 16.83 -9.45
C ASN A 423 9.97 15.95 -10.65
N SER A 424 9.09 15.01 -11.00
CA SER A 424 9.21 14.02 -12.09
C SER A 424 9.61 14.65 -13.43
N ALA A 425 8.74 15.50 -13.99
CA ALA A 425 8.91 16.21 -15.27
C ALA A 425 8.95 17.74 -15.09
N GLY A 426 9.37 18.22 -13.91
CA GLY A 426 9.42 19.65 -13.58
C GLY A 426 8.10 20.18 -13.02
N ASN A 427 7.92 21.50 -13.02
CA ASN A 427 6.81 22.15 -12.32
C ASN A 427 5.54 22.31 -13.18
N ASP A 428 5.63 22.04 -14.48
CA ASP A 428 4.59 22.36 -15.46
C ASP A 428 4.02 21.12 -16.17
N ALA A 429 4.52 19.93 -15.84
CA ALA A 429 4.14 18.69 -16.49
C ALA A 429 4.16 17.51 -15.52
N SER A 430 3.20 16.60 -15.72
CA SER A 430 3.20 15.28 -15.09
C SER A 430 4.33 14.41 -15.65
N GLY A 431 4.95 13.64 -14.76
CA GLY A 431 5.86 12.55 -15.12
C GLY A 431 5.49 11.27 -14.38
N ALA A 432 6.46 10.40 -14.10
CA ALA A 432 6.23 9.20 -13.32
C ALA A 432 5.84 9.56 -11.87
N LYS A 433 4.98 8.74 -11.26
CA LYS A 433 4.66 8.83 -9.83
C LYS A 433 5.77 8.14 -9.03
N THR A 434 6.00 8.65 -7.83
CA THR A 434 6.92 8.02 -6.87
C THR A 434 6.10 7.14 -5.96
N GLU A 435 6.55 5.91 -5.72
CA GLU A 435 5.72 4.87 -5.12
C GLU A 435 6.09 4.49 -3.69
N HIS A 436 5.65 3.30 -3.27
CA HIS A 436 5.84 2.69 -1.96
C HIS A 436 7.19 3.04 -1.35
N VAL A 437 7.13 3.31 -0.05
CA VAL A 437 8.28 3.68 0.75
C VAL A 437 8.48 2.63 1.81
N SER A 438 9.73 2.16 1.93
CA SER A 438 10.13 1.27 3.00
C SER A 438 11.16 1.95 3.91
N PRO A 439 10.88 2.09 5.21
CA PRO A 439 11.82 2.64 6.18
C PRO A 439 13.02 1.72 6.39
N ASP A 440 14.13 2.28 6.86
CA ASP A 440 15.32 1.52 7.20
C ASP A 440 15.02 0.39 8.23
N PRO A 441 15.21 -0.89 7.88
CA PRO A 441 14.94 -2.01 8.77
C PRO A 441 15.90 -2.05 9.97
N ARG A 442 16.96 -1.24 9.98
CA ARG A 442 17.91 -1.09 11.08
C ARG A 442 17.67 0.18 11.91
N GLY A 443 16.65 0.97 11.58
CA GLY A 443 16.24 2.16 12.34
C GLY A 443 17.04 3.42 12.06
N GLY A 444 17.80 3.47 10.97
CA GLY A 444 18.41 4.72 10.48
C GLY A 444 17.37 5.68 9.91
N HIS A 445 17.67 6.98 9.88
CA HIS A 445 16.78 8.02 9.31
C HIS A 445 16.91 8.02 7.77
N ARG A 446 16.46 6.92 7.17
CA ARG A 446 16.58 6.61 5.75
C ARG A 446 15.35 5.89 5.25
N VAL A 447 15.02 6.12 3.99
CA VAL A 447 13.87 5.50 3.33
C VAL A 447 14.25 5.08 1.92
N LEU A 448 13.87 3.86 1.55
CA LEU A 448 13.85 3.40 0.17
C LEU A 448 12.55 3.87 -0.48
N GLN A 449 12.61 4.38 -1.71
CA GLN A 449 11.43 4.73 -2.50
C GLN A 449 11.57 4.25 -3.95
N GLY A 450 10.49 3.65 -4.45
CA GLY A 450 10.30 3.27 -5.86
C GLY A 450 9.70 4.37 -6.73
N SER A 451 9.61 4.11 -8.02
CA SER A 451 9.01 5.02 -9.01
C SER A 451 8.42 4.22 -10.16
N THR A 452 7.33 4.74 -10.72
CA THR A 452 6.73 4.12 -11.90
C THR A 452 7.58 4.19 -13.15
N ALA A 453 8.58 5.07 -13.18
CA ALA A 453 9.59 5.06 -14.25
C ALA A 453 10.58 3.87 -14.16
N GLY A 454 10.48 3.00 -13.15
CA GLY A 454 11.33 1.81 -13.05
C GLY A 454 12.68 2.04 -12.35
N TYR A 455 12.81 3.12 -11.56
CA TYR A 455 13.99 3.37 -10.73
C TYR A 455 13.66 3.36 -9.24
N PHE A 456 14.67 3.17 -8.41
CA PHE A 456 14.55 3.28 -6.96
C PHE A 456 15.87 3.68 -6.28
N GLY A 457 15.74 4.30 -5.12
CA GLY A 457 16.88 4.77 -4.35
C GLY A 457 16.54 5.12 -2.91
N ILE A 458 17.58 5.45 -2.14
CA ILE A 458 17.47 5.77 -0.72
C ILE A 458 17.64 7.26 -0.50
N TYR A 459 16.72 7.87 0.23
CA TYR A 459 16.89 9.19 0.84
C TYR A 459 17.42 9.04 2.25
N GLU A 460 18.54 9.68 2.55
CA GLU A 460 19.13 9.75 3.89
C GLU A 460 19.04 11.16 4.47
N PHE A 461 18.47 11.28 5.67
CA PHE A 461 18.23 12.54 6.39
C PHE A 461 18.70 12.45 7.85
N SER A 462 19.91 11.92 8.05
CA SER A 462 20.53 11.60 9.34
C SER A 462 20.65 12.76 10.33
N GLU A 463 20.58 14.02 9.87
CA GLU A 463 20.67 15.21 10.74
C GLU A 463 19.38 15.56 11.49
N LEU A 464 18.25 14.95 11.12
CA LEU A 464 16.93 15.25 11.67
C LEU A 464 16.89 15.25 13.22
N PRO A 465 17.43 14.26 13.95
CA PRO A 465 17.40 14.26 15.41
C PRO A 465 18.06 15.51 16.04
N SER A 466 19.20 15.93 15.49
CA SER A 466 19.94 17.10 15.98
C SER A 466 19.18 18.39 15.68
N LEU A 467 18.55 18.49 14.51
CA LEU A 467 17.69 19.62 14.14
C LEU A 467 16.47 19.75 15.05
N LEU A 468 15.83 18.63 15.40
CA LEU A 468 14.69 18.63 16.33
C LEU A 468 15.10 19.02 17.76
N GLN A 469 16.27 18.60 18.22
CA GLN A 469 16.78 18.99 19.54
C GLN A 469 17.10 20.48 19.63
N SER A 470 17.66 21.06 18.57
CA SER A 470 18.08 22.47 18.53
C SER A 470 16.93 23.46 18.27
N SER A 471 15.86 23.02 17.60
CA SER A 471 14.71 23.87 17.22
C SER A 471 13.67 24.07 18.32
N GLY A 472 13.80 23.35 19.45
CA GLY A 472 12.98 23.51 20.65
C GLY A 472 11.50 23.17 20.41
N SER A 473 10.64 24.18 20.34
CA SER A 473 9.20 24.03 20.10
C SER A 473 8.78 24.20 18.63
N THR A 474 9.71 24.57 17.74
CA THR A 474 9.40 24.93 16.35
C THR A 474 9.86 23.84 15.40
N MET A 475 9.08 23.55 14.36
CA MET A 475 9.51 22.63 13.29
C MET A 475 10.62 23.28 12.44
N PRO A 476 11.67 22.53 12.02
CA PRO A 476 12.74 23.07 11.19
C PRO A 476 12.22 23.56 9.85
N ASN A 477 12.85 24.58 9.26
CA ASN A 477 12.44 25.08 7.93
C ASN A 477 12.90 24.14 6.80
N PHE A 478 14.00 23.43 7.00
CA PHE A 478 14.49 22.42 6.08
C PHE A 478 15.27 21.34 6.83
N ILE A 479 15.41 20.17 6.20
CA ILE A 479 16.14 19.01 6.70
C ILE A 479 17.12 18.57 5.60
N PRO A 480 18.43 18.71 5.77
CA PRO A 480 19.42 18.23 4.81
C PRO A 480 19.23 16.75 4.51
N ALA A 481 19.35 16.39 3.23
CA ALA A 481 19.22 15.01 2.81
C ALA A 481 20.05 14.71 1.56
N THR A 482 20.44 13.44 1.42
CA THR A 482 21.10 12.93 0.22
C THR A 482 20.29 11.79 -0.36
N TYR A 483 19.98 11.88 -1.64
CA TYR A 483 19.43 10.75 -2.41
C TYR A 483 20.57 9.94 -3.02
N THR A 484 20.51 8.61 -2.94
CA THR A 484 21.41 7.67 -3.61
C THR A 484 20.60 6.71 -4.46
N VAL A 485 20.84 6.69 -5.77
CA VAL A 485 20.17 5.75 -6.68
C VAL A 485 20.80 4.37 -6.58
N TYR A 486 19.99 3.33 -6.41
CA TYR A 486 20.46 1.94 -6.43
C TYR A 486 20.25 1.31 -7.81
N GLN A 487 19.10 1.59 -8.41
CA GLN A 487 18.78 1.20 -9.78
C GLN A 487 18.19 2.41 -10.50
N PRO A 488 18.91 3.04 -11.46
CA PRO A 488 18.35 4.05 -12.34
C PRO A 488 17.44 3.40 -13.40
N GLU A 489 16.82 4.21 -14.27
CA GLU A 489 16.07 3.73 -15.44
C GLU A 489 17.06 3.22 -16.50
N SER A 490 17.68 2.08 -16.21
CA SER A 490 18.74 1.47 -17.02
C SER A 490 18.51 -0.03 -17.21
N ASP A 491 19.23 -0.63 -18.16
CA ASP A 491 19.14 -2.06 -18.44
C ASP A 491 19.46 -2.91 -17.19
N VAL A 492 18.59 -3.88 -16.89
CA VAL A 492 18.72 -4.84 -15.79
C VAL A 492 18.72 -6.29 -16.28
N ALA A 493 18.63 -6.55 -17.58
CA ALA A 493 18.43 -7.90 -18.12
C ALA A 493 19.56 -8.86 -17.70
N ASP A 494 20.81 -8.40 -17.75
CA ASP A 494 22.00 -9.17 -17.35
C ASP A 494 22.19 -9.24 -15.82
N LEU A 495 21.40 -8.48 -15.06
CA LEU A 495 21.40 -8.48 -13.58
C LEU A 495 20.37 -9.45 -13.00
N ILE A 496 19.45 -9.97 -13.83
CA ILE A 496 18.38 -10.87 -13.42
C ILE A 496 18.82 -12.32 -13.51
N GLU A 497 18.74 -13.02 -12.38
CA GLU A 497 18.87 -14.47 -12.30
C GLU A 497 17.50 -15.14 -12.31
N LEU A 498 17.18 -15.81 -13.41
CA LEU A 498 15.95 -16.59 -13.56
C LEU A 498 15.96 -17.95 -12.84
N GLY A 499 17.14 -18.46 -12.50
CA GLY A 499 17.29 -19.78 -11.86
C GLY A 499 16.63 -20.94 -12.62
N GLY A 500 16.49 -20.83 -13.94
CA GLY A 500 15.86 -21.84 -14.81
C GLY A 500 14.34 -21.72 -14.95
N ALA A 501 13.72 -20.67 -14.43
CA ALA A 501 12.29 -20.38 -14.57
C ALA A 501 12.05 -19.09 -15.39
N GLY A 502 10.86 -18.48 -15.30
CA GLY A 502 10.54 -17.19 -15.91
C GLY A 502 10.36 -17.25 -17.43
N VAL A 503 9.96 -18.39 -17.99
CA VAL A 503 9.63 -18.50 -19.42
C VAL A 503 8.27 -17.87 -19.69
N ARG A 504 8.15 -17.13 -20.80
CA ARG A 504 6.92 -16.46 -21.29
C ARG A 504 6.21 -17.32 -22.33
N ALA A 505 4.93 -17.03 -22.58
CA ALA A 505 4.13 -17.73 -23.58
C ALA A 505 4.69 -17.63 -25.03
N ASP A 506 5.47 -16.58 -25.33
CA ASP A 506 6.13 -16.41 -26.63
C ASP A 506 7.49 -17.09 -26.76
N GLY A 507 7.92 -17.84 -25.74
CA GLY A 507 9.19 -18.56 -25.70
C GLY A 507 10.39 -17.71 -25.29
N ASN A 508 10.23 -16.40 -25.07
CA ASN A 508 11.25 -15.57 -24.41
C ASN A 508 11.14 -15.70 -22.88
N ASP A 509 11.85 -14.86 -22.13
CA ASP A 509 11.91 -14.93 -20.67
C ASP A 509 11.69 -13.58 -19.97
N GLN A 510 11.58 -13.64 -18.64
CA GLN A 510 11.30 -12.51 -17.76
C GLN A 510 12.53 -11.66 -17.39
N THR A 511 13.68 -11.82 -18.07
CA THR A 511 14.76 -10.81 -17.99
C THR A 511 14.31 -9.47 -18.57
N LYS A 512 13.26 -9.47 -19.39
CA LYS A 512 12.63 -8.28 -19.96
C LYS A 512 11.15 -8.24 -19.65
N MET A 513 10.68 -7.06 -19.31
CA MET A 513 9.26 -6.77 -19.20
C MET A 513 8.68 -6.46 -20.57
N ARG A 514 7.47 -6.93 -20.86
CA ARG A 514 6.77 -6.55 -22.09
C ARG A 514 5.56 -5.69 -21.80
N ASP A 515 5.73 -4.39 -21.98
CA ASP A 515 4.65 -3.42 -22.04
C ASP A 515 4.51 -2.89 -23.48
N SER A 516 3.28 -2.57 -23.90
CA SER A 516 2.97 -1.92 -25.19
C SER A 516 3.69 -2.50 -26.43
N SER A 517 3.56 -3.80 -26.68
CA SER A 517 4.16 -4.56 -27.80
C SER A 517 5.70 -4.60 -27.85
N ARG A 518 6.41 -3.92 -26.94
CA ARG A 518 7.86 -3.79 -26.89
C ARG A 518 8.44 -4.48 -25.65
N ASP A 519 9.57 -5.17 -25.81
CA ASP A 519 10.35 -5.60 -24.66
C ASP A 519 11.16 -4.42 -24.10
N LYS A 520 11.04 -4.18 -22.80
CA LYS A 520 11.82 -3.22 -22.01
C LYS A 520 12.83 -4.00 -21.19
N SER A 521 14.09 -3.58 -21.24
CA SER A 521 15.16 -4.16 -20.42
C SER A 521 15.37 -3.44 -19.09
N THR A 522 14.61 -2.37 -18.83
CA THR A 522 14.51 -1.70 -17.54
C THR A 522 13.48 -2.42 -16.66
N PHE A 523 13.42 -2.04 -15.37
CA PHE A 523 12.15 -2.19 -14.65
C PHE A 523 11.12 -1.20 -15.20
N GLU A 524 9.85 -1.45 -14.93
CA GLU A 524 8.73 -0.54 -15.18
C GLU A 524 7.80 -0.58 -13.96
N ASP A 525 7.18 0.54 -13.61
CA ASP A 525 6.08 0.56 -12.64
C ASP A 525 6.44 -0.19 -11.36
N VAL A 526 7.61 0.15 -10.76
CA VAL A 526 8.03 -0.41 -9.48
C VAL A 526 7.12 0.17 -8.40
N ASP A 527 5.99 -0.49 -8.23
CA ASP A 527 4.94 -0.07 -7.31
C ASP A 527 5.23 -0.58 -5.91
N GLY A 528 5.26 -1.90 -5.68
CA GLY A 528 5.54 -2.49 -4.36
C GLY A 528 7.03 -2.66 -4.02
N MET A 529 7.48 -2.13 -2.88
CA MET A 529 8.84 -2.34 -2.37
C MET A 529 8.92 -2.51 -0.84
N GLU A 530 9.80 -3.39 -0.38
CA GLU A 530 10.14 -3.53 1.05
C GLU A 530 11.65 -3.74 1.25
N TRP A 531 12.24 -3.01 2.19
CA TRP A 531 13.64 -3.13 2.61
C TRP A 531 13.73 -3.96 3.89
N ILE A 532 14.33 -5.14 3.79
CA ILE A 532 14.50 -6.07 4.91
C ILE A 532 15.97 -6.24 5.28
N ALA A 533 16.24 -6.34 6.59
CA ALA A 533 17.56 -6.68 7.12
C ALA A 533 17.69 -8.19 7.31
N ALA A 534 18.87 -8.74 7.04
CA ALA A 534 19.24 -10.13 7.29
C ALA A 534 20.51 -10.23 8.15
N ALA A 535 20.81 -11.47 8.57
CA ALA A 535 22.02 -11.81 9.31
C ALA A 535 23.30 -11.32 8.61
N ASN A 536 24.40 -11.27 9.36
CA ASN A 536 25.73 -10.87 8.87
C ASN A 536 25.83 -9.42 8.34
N GLY A 537 24.85 -8.57 8.69
CA GLY A 537 24.83 -7.18 8.25
C GLY A 537 24.36 -6.99 6.80
N GLU A 538 23.73 -8.01 6.22
CA GLU A 538 23.21 -7.97 4.86
C GLU A 538 21.80 -7.37 4.84
N ASP A 539 21.46 -6.73 3.73
CA ASP A 539 20.16 -6.13 3.49
C ASP A 539 19.63 -6.58 2.12
N TYR A 540 18.31 -6.64 1.98
CA TYR A 540 17.64 -7.07 0.76
C TYR A 540 16.45 -6.16 0.44
N PHE A 541 16.17 -5.99 -0.85
CA PHE A 541 14.95 -5.38 -1.35
C PHE A 541 14.02 -6.46 -1.90
N VAL A 542 12.77 -6.47 -1.45
CA VAL A 542 11.68 -7.18 -2.12
C VAL A 542 11.06 -6.18 -3.10
N ILE A 543 10.98 -6.56 -4.38
CA ILE A 543 10.60 -5.65 -5.47
C ILE A 543 9.43 -6.27 -6.24
N HIS A 544 8.37 -5.49 -6.44
CA HIS A 544 7.21 -5.86 -7.22
C HIS A 544 7.01 -4.83 -8.34
N GLU A 545 6.67 -5.31 -9.54
CA GLU A 545 6.27 -4.45 -10.65
C GLU A 545 4.75 -4.54 -10.88
N ASP A 546 4.17 -3.42 -11.34
CA ASP A 546 2.77 -3.27 -11.76
C ASP A 546 2.68 -2.56 -13.12
N GLY A 547 3.45 -2.99 -14.11
CA GLY A 547 3.52 -2.26 -15.39
C GLY A 547 2.66 -2.81 -16.51
N GLY A 548 1.72 -3.70 -16.17
CA GLY A 548 0.85 -4.34 -17.16
C GLY A 548 1.59 -5.28 -18.11
N ASN A 549 2.62 -5.99 -17.63
CA ASN A 549 3.40 -6.97 -18.40
C ASN A 549 2.47 -7.99 -19.07
N TRP A 550 2.57 -8.08 -20.40
CA TRP A 550 1.66 -8.88 -21.21
C TRP A 550 1.75 -10.38 -20.88
N TYR A 551 2.87 -10.83 -20.32
CA TYR A 551 3.10 -12.24 -19.94
C TYR A 551 3.13 -12.49 -18.43
N GLY A 552 2.87 -11.45 -17.63
CA GLY A 552 2.71 -11.52 -16.19
C GLY A 552 3.71 -10.66 -15.44
N GLU A 553 3.20 -9.94 -14.43
CA GLU A 553 4.01 -9.06 -13.59
C GLU A 553 5.09 -9.84 -12.86
N ARG A 554 6.22 -9.20 -12.64
CA ARG A 554 7.41 -9.85 -12.10
C ARG A 554 7.61 -9.49 -10.64
N LYS A 555 8.03 -10.48 -9.86
CA LYS A 555 8.45 -10.32 -8.47
C LYS A 555 9.94 -10.65 -8.35
N PHE A 556 10.69 -9.83 -7.63
CA PHE A 556 12.11 -10.05 -7.36
C PHE A 556 12.45 -9.96 -5.88
N LEU A 557 13.54 -10.63 -5.52
CA LEU A 557 14.32 -10.38 -4.31
C LEU A 557 15.71 -9.92 -4.75
N ALA A 558 16.28 -8.92 -4.09
CA ALA A 558 17.57 -8.36 -4.50
C ALA A 558 18.46 -8.14 -3.28
N LYS A 559 19.71 -8.62 -3.33
CA LYS A 559 20.70 -8.30 -2.28
C LYS A 559 21.19 -6.88 -2.49
N VAL A 560 21.15 -6.05 -1.46
CA VAL A 560 21.56 -4.64 -1.55
C VAL A 560 23.05 -4.55 -1.87
N GLY A 561 23.37 -3.92 -3.01
CA GLY A 561 24.72 -3.80 -3.56
C GLY A 561 24.75 -2.89 -4.80
N ILE A 562 25.93 -2.52 -5.27
CA ILE A 562 26.11 -1.68 -6.46
C ILE A 562 27.17 -2.36 -7.37
N PRO A 563 26.80 -2.90 -8.54
CA PRO A 563 25.42 -3.06 -9.04
C PRO A 563 24.61 -4.04 -8.19
N MET A 564 23.29 -3.92 -8.24
CA MET A 564 22.37 -4.87 -7.65
C MET A 564 22.34 -6.18 -8.46
N LYS A 565 21.94 -7.27 -7.80
CA LYS A 565 21.64 -8.55 -8.42
C LYS A 565 20.21 -8.96 -8.07
N TYR A 566 19.42 -9.33 -9.07
CA TYR A 566 17.98 -9.57 -8.94
C TYR A 566 17.65 -11.05 -9.09
N TYR A 567 17.00 -11.64 -8.11
CA TYR A 567 16.54 -13.02 -8.12
C TYR A 567 15.06 -13.04 -8.48
N PHE A 568 14.72 -13.56 -9.67
CA PHE A 568 13.33 -13.67 -10.13
C PHE A 568 12.54 -14.68 -9.28
N VAL A 569 11.53 -14.23 -8.54
CA VAL A 569 10.80 -15.08 -7.61
C VAL A 569 9.62 -15.76 -8.28
N ALA A 570 8.78 -14.99 -8.98
CA ALA A 570 7.54 -15.46 -9.61
C ALA A 570 7.03 -14.46 -10.64
N GLN A 571 6.10 -14.93 -11.48
CA GLN A 571 5.25 -14.09 -12.34
C GLN A 571 3.76 -14.32 -12.08
N SER A 572 2.89 -13.39 -12.45
CA SER A 572 1.44 -13.62 -12.41
C SER A 572 0.66 -12.79 -13.42
N GLY A 573 -0.41 -13.38 -13.97
CA GLY A 573 -1.33 -12.71 -14.89
C GLY A 573 -0.68 -12.41 -16.25
N GLY A 574 -1.20 -11.40 -16.93
CA GLY A 574 -0.76 -10.94 -18.24
C GLY A 574 -1.73 -11.34 -19.35
N ARG A 575 -2.14 -10.38 -20.18
CA ARG A 575 -3.15 -10.61 -21.24
C ARG A 575 -2.76 -11.64 -22.31
N GLN A 576 -1.50 -12.05 -22.37
CA GLN A 576 -0.96 -13.06 -23.28
C GLN A 576 -0.40 -14.28 -22.54
N ASN A 577 -0.51 -14.33 -21.21
CA ASN A 577 -0.17 -15.51 -20.43
C ASN A 577 -1.11 -16.68 -20.81
N SER A 578 -0.54 -17.88 -20.93
CA SER A 578 -1.28 -19.05 -21.42
C SER A 578 -2.45 -19.44 -20.51
N ARG A 579 -2.33 -19.24 -19.19
CA ARG A 579 -3.42 -19.52 -18.23
C ARG A 579 -4.53 -18.49 -18.32
N GLU A 580 -4.17 -17.21 -18.46
CA GLU A 580 -5.12 -16.12 -18.65
C GLU A 580 -5.92 -16.31 -19.96
N LEU A 581 -5.27 -16.72 -21.04
CA LEU A 581 -5.92 -17.04 -22.31
C LEU A 581 -6.78 -18.30 -22.27
N ALA A 582 -6.39 -19.29 -21.46
CA ALA A 582 -7.20 -20.50 -21.24
C ALA A 582 -8.41 -20.25 -20.32
N GLY A 583 -8.48 -19.09 -19.67
CA GLY A 583 -9.58 -18.72 -18.79
C GLY A 583 -9.57 -19.48 -17.46
N VAL A 584 -8.38 -19.80 -16.94
CA VAL A 584 -8.23 -20.63 -15.72
C VAL A 584 -7.54 -19.88 -14.60
N SER A 585 -7.95 -20.14 -13.36
CA SER A 585 -7.32 -19.59 -12.15
C SER A 585 -6.98 -20.73 -11.18
N SER A 586 -6.15 -20.45 -10.17
CA SER A 586 -5.91 -21.43 -9.09
C SER A 586 -7.13 -21.58 -8.17
N VAL A 587 -8.06 -20.63 -8.25
CA VAL A 587 -9.37 -20.68 -7.62
C VAL A 587 -10.41 -20.93 -8.70
N ALA A 588 -11.20 -21.99 -8.58
CA ALA A 588 -12.10 -22.40 -9.65
C ALA A 588 -13.25 -21.40 -9.90
N GLY A 589 -13.55 -21.13 -11.17
CA GLY A 589 -14.73 -20.38 -11.61
C GLY A 589 -14.69 -18.86 -11.40
N VAL A 590 -13.55 -18.30 -10.99
CA VAL A 590 -13.45 -16.84 -10.69
C VAL A 590 -12.88 -16.03 -11.85
N HIS A 591 -12.33 -16.66 -12.89
CA HIS A 591 -11.74 -15.95 -14.02
C HIS A 591 -12.80 -15.17 -14.81
N GLY A 592 -12.59 -13.86 -14.96
CA GLY A 592 -13.50 -12.96 -15.66
C GLY A 592 -12.97 -12.41 -16.99
N GLY A 593 -11.75 -12.76 -17.37
CA GLY A 593 -11.11 -12.35 -18.63
C GLY A 593 -9.64 -11.96 -18.45
N ALA A 594 -8.83 -12.26 -19.48
CA ALA A 594 -7.39 -12.06 -19.49
C ALA A 594 -6.98 -10.59 -19.23
N GLY A 595 -5.97 -10.39 -18.40
CA GLY A 595 -5.51 -9.06 -17.98
C GLY A 595 -4.28 -9.14 -17.06
N SER A 596 -3.83 -7.99 -16.54
CA SER A 596 -2.72 -7.92 -15.60
C SER A 596 -3.14 -8.33 -14.19
N HIS A 597 -2.16 -8.83 -13.45
CA HIS A 597 -2.16 -8.96 -12.00
C HIS A 597 -1.18 -7.94 -11.44
N GLU A 598 -0.93 -7.96 -10.14
CA GLU A 598 0.08 -7.14 -9.50
C GLU A 598 0.57 -7.88 -8.24
N PHE A 599 1.88 -7.89 -8.00
CA PHE A 599 2.38 -8.17 -6.67
C PHE A 599 2.45 -6.85 -5.90
N SER A 600 2.08 -6.90 -4.64
CA SER A 600 2.04 -5.72 -3.78
C SER A 600 2.42 -6.12 -2.35
N GLY A 601 2.72 -5.15 -1.49
CA GLY A 601 2.95 -5.27 -0.05
C GLY A 601 3.79 -6.46 0.43
N ALA A 602 4.92 -6.20 1.06
CA ALA A 602 5.72 -7.24 1.71
C ALA A 602 5.97 -6.93 3.17
N PHE A 603 6.10 -7.96 3.99
CA PHE A 603 6.44 -7.80 5.40
C PHE A 603 7.27 -8.99 5.92
N ASP A 604 8.36 -8.70 6.62
CA ASP A 604 9.19 -9.72 7.25
C ASP A 604 8.53 -10.27 8.52
N LEU A 605 8.17 -11.55 8.52
CA LEU A 605 7.60 -12.23 9.68
C LEU A 605 8.67 -12.81 10.62
N SER A 606 9.94 -12.86 10.20
CA SER A 606 10.97 -13.62 10.90
C SER A 606 11.19 -13.17 12.35
N GLY A 607 11.12 -11.88 12.64
CA GLY A 607 11.24 -11.36 14.01
C GLY A 607 10.12 -11.83 14.93
N LEU A 608 8.93 -12.10 14.38
CA LEU A 608 7.78 -12.61 15.12
C LEU A 608 7.89 -14.12 15.34
N LEU A 609 8.58 -14.86 14.46
CA LEU A 609 8.58 -16.32 14.41
C LEU A 609 9.85 -16.97 14.98
N ARG A 610 10.92 -16.19 15.15
CA ARG A 610 12.21 -16.69 15.61
C ARG A 610 12.13 -17.31 17.01
N LYS A 611 12.82 -18.45 17.16
CA LYS A 611 12.95 -19.21 18.40
C LYS A 611 14.41 -19.32 18.83
N ASP A 612 14.63 -19.35 20.13
CA ASP A 612 15.94 -19.65 20.73
C ASP A 612 16.29 -21.15 20.62
N ALA A 613 17.49 -21.51 21.07
CA ALA A 613 17.96 -22.89 21.09
C ALA A 613 17.13 -23.83 21.99
N SER A 614 16.31 -23.29 22.91
CA SER A 614 15.40 -24.04 23.75
C SER A 614 14.01 -24.21 23.12
N GLY A 615 13.79 -23.65 21.92
CA GLY A 615 12.52 -23.68 21.20
C GLY A 615 11.51 -22.63 21.67
N ASN A 616 11.91 -21.68 22.52
CA ASN A 616 11.04 -20.59 22.96
C ASN A 616 11.08 -19.43 21.98
N PHE A 617 9.95 -18.78 21.77
CA PHE A 617 9.91 -17.57 20.98
C PHE A 617 10.69 -16.43 21.63
N GLU A 618 11.60 -15.81 20.88
CA GLU A 618 12.46 -14.75 21.40
C GLU A 618 11.70 -13.44 21.61
N LEU A 619 10.78 -13.09 20.70
CA LEU A 619 9.98 -11.88 20.80
C LEU A 619 8.81 -12.05 21.79
N GLN A 620 8.70 -11.12 22.73
CA GLN A 620 7.60 -11.00 23.68
C GLN A 620 6.55 -10.00 23.19
N VAL A 621 5.31 -10.14 23.66
CA VAL A 621 4.22 -9.21 23.37
C VAL A 621 4.53 -7.84 23.96
N GLY A 622 4.20 -6.77 23.24
CA GLY A 622 4.41 -5.39 23.70
C GLY A 622 5.88 -5.01 23.80
N ASP A 623 6.73 -5.58 22.96
CA ASP A 623 8.12 -5.14 22.83
C ASP A 623 8.20 -3.66 22.46
N VAL A 624 8.94 -2.89 23.26
CA VAL A 624 9.17 -1.45 23.06
C VAL A 624 10.62 -1.12 22.72
N ASN A 625 11.49 -2.14 22.69
CA ASN A 625 12.94 -1.98 22.57
C ASN A 625 13.45 -2.21 21.13
N GLY A 626 12.56 -2.39 20.16
CA GLY A 626 12.92 -2.72 18.78
C GLY A 626 13.52 -4.13 18.63
N LYS A 627 13.24 -5.04 19.57
CA LYS A 627 13.73 -6.42 19.57
C LYS A 627 13.24 -7.19 18.33
N LYS A 628 12.02 -6.94 17.84
CA LYS A 628 11.52 -7.54 16.59
C LYS A 628 12.55 -7.40 15.46
N ARG A 629 13.06 -6.18 15.24
CA ARG A 629 14.02 -5.92 14.17
C ARG A 629 15.40 -6.48 14.42
N GLN A 630 15.84 -6.50 15.66
CA GLN A 630 17.09 -7.20 16.01
C GLN A 630 17.00 -8.68 15.65
N LEU A 631 15.83 -9.30 15.86
CA LEU A 631 15.59 -10.70 15.50
C LEU A 631 15.50 -10.88 13.97
N GLU A 632 14.87 -9.96 13.25
CA GLU A 632 14.86 -9.95 11.78
C GLU A 632 16.27 -9.83 11.21
N ALA A 633 17.04 -8.83 11.66
CA ALA A 633 18.42 -8.60 11.26
C ALA A 633 19.39 -9.69 11.73
N ALA A 634 19.00 -10.55 12.68
CA ALA A 634 19.78 -11.71 13.07
C ALA A 634 19.41 -12.97 12.27
N THR A 635 18.33 -12.94 11.47
CA THR A 635 17.82 -14.11 10.75
C THR A 635 18.42 -14.16 9.34
N PRO A 636 19.10 -15.25 8.95
CA PRO A 636 19.61 -15.43 7.60
C PRO A 636 18.50 -15.34 6.55
N ILE A 637 18.79 -14.80 5.36
CA ILE A 637 17.79 -14.58 4.31
C ILE A 637 16.99 -15.85 3.97
N ASN A 638 17.65 -17.01 3.87
CA ASN A 638 17.00 -18.29 3.53
C ASN A 638 16.24 -18.95 4.70
N GLU A 639 16.33 -18.36 5.89
CA GLU A 639 15.53 -18.76 7.07
C GLU A 639 14.34 -17.82 7.30
N LYS A 640 14.24 -16.72 6.55
CA LYS A 640 13.13 -15.78 6.68
C LYS A 640 11.84 -16.36 6.14
N THR A 641 10.73 -15.88 6.71
CA THR A 641 9.39 -16.01 6.12
C THR A 641 8.89 -14.60 5.85
N ILE A 642 8.58 -14.31 4.59
CA ILE A 642 8.15 -13.00 4.11
C ILE A 642 6.69 -13.15 3.68
N ALA A 643 5.80 -12.35 4.24
CA ALA A 643 4.43 -12.26 3.76
C ALA A 643 4.39 -11.34 2.52
N VAL A 644 3.56 -11.67 1.53
CA VAL A 644 3.49 -10.98 0.24
C VAL A 644 2.04 -10.96 -0.24
N ASN A 645 1.58 -9.86 -0.82
CA ASN A 645 0.28 -9.79 -1.47
C ASN A 645 0.35 -10.04 -2.98
N LEU A 646 -0.74 -10.56 -3.53
CA LEU A 646 -0.93 -10.79 -4.96
C LEU A 646 -2.35 -10.37 -5.34
N GLN A 647 -2.44 -9.26 -6.06
CA GLN A 647 -3.64 -8.75 -6.68
C GLN A 647 -3.90 -9.50 -7.99
N ALA A 648 -5.06 -10.14 -8.11
CA ALA A 648 -5.45 -10.82 -9.35
C ALA A 648 -6.68 -10.17 -9.98
N HIS A 649 -6.47 -9.06 -10.69
CA HIS A 649 -7.56 -8.23 -11.24
C HIS A 649 -8.45 -8.96 -12.26
N THR A 650 -8.00 -10.10 -12.79
CA THR A 650 -8.75 -10.94 -13.73
C THR A 650 -9.77 -11.83 -13.01
N ASN A 651 -9.55 -12.12 -11.73
CA ASN A 651 -10.39 -13.00 -10.91
C ASN A 651 -11.59 -12.25 -10.31
N ARG A 652 -12.59 -11.96 -11.15
CA ARG A 652 -13.77 -11.14 -10.81
C ARG A 652 -15.12 -11.79 -11.06
N ALA A 653 -15.14 -13.03 -11.52
CA ALA A 653 -16.35 -13.76 -11.89
C ALA A 653 -16.78 -14.77 -10.81
N GLY A 654 -17.84 -15.51 -11.11
CA GLY A 654 -18.33 -16.58 -10.24
C GLY A 654 -18.68 -16.06 -8.85
N PHE A 655 -18.17 -16.73 -7.82
CA PHE A 655 -18.47 -16.34 -6.44
C PHE A 655 -17.93 -14.94 -6.08
N ALA A 656 -16.90 -14.44 -6.77
CA ALA A 656 -16.36 -13.11 -6.51
C ALA A 656 -17.42 -12.02 -6.79
N ASP A 657 -18.14 -12.17 -7.90
CA ASP A 657 -19.24 -11.29 -8.27
C ASP A 657 -20.48 -11.55 -7.40
N VAL A 658 -20.85 -12.81 -7.19
CA VAL A 658 -22.04 -13.16 -6.38
C VAL A 658 -21.91 -12.64 -4.96
N PHE A 659 -20.78 -12.93 -4.31
CA PHE A 659 -20.55 -12.56 -2.93
C PHE A 659 -20.02 -11.16 -2.73
N LYS A 660 -19.73 -10.45 -3.83
CA LYS A 660 -19.22 -9.09 -3.80
C LYS A 660 -17.91 -9.01 -3.02
N SER A 661 -17.01 -9.97 -3.25
CA SER A 661 -15.63 -9.90 -2.75
C SER A 661 -14.77 -8.91 -3.55
N ASP A 662 -15.36 -8.25 -4.57
CA ASP A 662 -14.74 -7.39 -5.58
C ASP A 662 -13.81 -8.16 -6.55
N ARG A 663 -12.76 -8.78 -6.01
CA ARG A 663 -11.81 -9.63 -6.72
C ARG A 663 -11.42 -10.80 -5.82
N VAL A 664 -10.83 -11.84 -6.42
CA VAL A 664 -10.22 -12.97 -5.70
C VAL A 664 -8.71 -12.88 -5.86
N ALA A 665 -8.03 -12.69 -4.74
CA ALA A 665 -6.61 -12.38 -4.65
C ALA A 665 -6.01 -13.07 -3.42
N GLN A 666 -4.69 -13.07 -3.26
CA GLN A 666 -4.03 -13.90 -2.26
C GLN A 666 -3.06 -13.13 -1.37
N VAL A 667 -3.08 -13.49 -0.09
CA VAL A 667 -1.97 -13.24 0.82
C VAL A 667 -1.12 -14.50 0.84
N LEU A 668 0.18 -14.36 0.61
CA LEU A 668 1.14 -15.43 0.39
C LEU A 668 2.23 -15.39 1.47
N ALA A 669 2.84 -16.54 1.73
CA ALA A 669 4.09 -16.68 2.47
C ALA A 669 5.19 -17.14 1.51
N TYR A 670 6.32 -16.44 1.53
CA TYR A 670 7.52 -16.71 0.73
C TYR A 670 8.69 -17.03 1.66
N LYS A 671 9.38 -18.15 1.40
CA LYS A 671 10.63 -18.53 2.08
C LYS A 671 11.76 -18.47 1.05
N PRO A 672 12.65 -17.46 1.11
CA PRO A 672 13.74 -17.32 0.17
C PRO A 672 14.67 -18.54 0.14
N ASN A 673 15.22 -18.80 -1.03
CA ASN A 673 16.30 -19.77 -1.25
C ASN A 673 17.24 -19.21 -2.33
N VAL A 674 18.06 -18.23 -1.94
CA VAL A 674 19.02 -17.56 -2.81
C VAL A 674 20.46 -17.96 -2.45
N PRO A 675 21.42 -17.86 -3.38
CA PRO A 675 22.84 -18.02 -3.05
C PRO A 675 23.26 -17.07 -1.93
N ALA A 676 24.05 -17.58 -0.98
CA ALA A 676 24.59 -16.81 0.15
C ALA A 676 25.54 -15.69 -0.33
#